data_AF-A0A8T4PX71-F1
#
_entry.id   AF-A0A8T4PX71-F1
#
_cell.length_a   1.000
_cell.length_b   1.000
_cell.length_c   1.000
_cell.angle_alpha   90.00
_cell.angle_beta   90.00
_cell.angle_gamma   90.00
#
_symmetry.space_group_name_H-M   'P 1'
#
loop_
_entity.id
_entity.type
_entity.pdbx_description
1 polymer ?
#
loop_
_entity_poly.entity_id
_entity_poly.type
_entity_poly.pdbx_seq_one_letter_code
_entity_poly.pdbx_strand_id
1 'polypeptide(L)'
;MRTIALIAAEGSTYEDNCVDFSCESKELAEKVEKYFEKKCKLAKPKLGNVRIFNKVLVELLHELFGSPSTNVKGKGRSARIKKVPNLIFNLNEEKIGSFLKGCFDGDGYIFEKGIQYTSVSKELLSGVIKLIEMLGIRCYLTKNHTVAIPIYEAELFKEKIGLTEDAKIKRLNTLIKNYSNRTKQYNYIDTLPPSQKISELMEKYLKKDINFDLIDVMECPFCSGIMKKGGKSSSLKQRYVCEDCNKSVSDNGNLKEKSVNKLINYDISGRFTKNAAPWNKGNRKLLQTYGLNYFNKIAQRLNSPELLEIANADVMWDPIKRVEEIEYQGDVYDFVVPGTQNFAAGVGGIITHNTASFAGQQETFLNIKGNKRLLDAVQRCWASLYTARAIYYRVKNNFDHNKVLISVIVQKMVKSDKSGVMFSVNPMNSDDSEIEIEAGFGLGEAVVSGAINPDQYIIDKNNLSLKSKKINRQEWMITLDINTGANIKKDISADKQETQKLSQFEIEKLAELAVKIEKHYTKPQDIEFAIEGSRIFVVQSRPITTLKKPYSEKEQLSKEENISNGDHAEPIVEGLPASPGVGIGPVKIIRNADELTKIEKGDVLVAEMTDPDYVSAMEKACAIVTDKGGSTSHAAIVGREMGIPVIVGTNNATKILKDNELITVDATNGKVYKGRLDLGSKKTEEASLRAESAEHFEIETATEVKVVMDLPKFAEHAAQTGADGVGLLRVEHMMLSGKAHPSFLIKSGRKAELLSDLVSGMTTIARAFQGKKVWVRLLDVPTDEFRNMEGGQDEAIEDNPMMGFRGIRRDLGEPELFKTQIEAIKQIHEAGLTNVGVMIPLVTHLDQIKQSKDLIRQCGFEPCKDIEFGIMVETPAAVQIIDEICREGINFVSFGTNDLTQYTLAIDRNNARVQNLYDEMHPAVLRQIASVIKVCKKYGVNTSICGQAGSRPEMAEFLVKCGIDSISANPDAVHTIRTVVAKAERKLLLNIARGNP
;
A
#
# COMPACT_ATOMS: atom_id res chain seq x y z
N MET A 1 42.46 -7.75 24.62
CA MET A 1 41.91 -9.08 24.99
C MET A 1 41.63 -9.83 23.69
N ARG A 2 42.57 -10.55 23.06
CA ARG A 2 42.94 -11.98 23.29
C ARG A 2 41.75 -12.91 23.59
N THR A 3 40.71 -12.84 22.78
CA THR A 3 39.58 -13.78 22.83
C THR A 3 39.94 -15.00 22.00
N ILE A 4 40.45 -16.04 22.66
CA ILE A 4 40.63 -17.35 22.06
C ILE A 4 39.21 -17.90 21.82
N ALA A 5 38.74 -17.79 20.58
CA ALA A 5 37.52 -18.43 20.10
C ALA A 5 37.73 -19.94 19.95
N LEU A 6 37.98 -20.61 21.08
CA LEU A 6 38.05 -22.07 21.21
C LEU A 6 36.80 -22.57 21.92
N ILE A 7 35.63 -22.14 21.45
CA ILE A 7 34.34 -22.59 21.98
C ILE A 7 33.36 -22.74 20.83
N ALA A 8 33.65 -23.59 19.85
CA ALA A 8 32.67 -24.19 18.91
C ALA A 8 33.33 -25.04 17.81
N ALA A 9 34.19 -26.00 18.16
CA ALA A 9 34.19 -27.25 17.41
C ALA A 9 33.24 -28.20 18.16
N GLU A 10 32.68 -29.23 17.53
CA GLU A 10 31.76 -30.21 18.13
C GLU A 10 32.38 -30.96 19.35
N GLY A 11 32.65 -30.27 20.46
CA GLY A 11 33.20 -30.83 21.67
C GLY A 11 32.22 -31.84 22.26
N SER A 12 32.72 -33.04 22.55
CA SER A 12 31.94 -34.05 23.24
C SER A 12 32.03 -33.77 24.74
N THR A 13 30.91 -33.44 25.38
CA THR A 13 30.84 -33.49 26.83
C THR A 13 30.70 -34.96 27.24
N TYR A 14 31.61 -35.43 28.08
CA TYR A 14 31.63 -36.79 28.61
C TYR A 14 31.21 -36.72 30.07
N GLU A 15 30.10 -37.38 30.40
CA GLU A 15 29.51 -37.30 31.74
C GLU A 15 29.16 -35.84 32.13
N ASP A 16 28.85 -35.59 33.40
CA ASP A 16 28.41 -34.27 33.89
C ASP A 16 29.59 -33.39 34.36
N ASN A 17 30.84 -33.77 34.07
CA ASN A 17 32.01 -33.06 34.61
C ASN A 17 33.21 -32.89 33.65
N CYS A 18 33.16 -33.39 32.40
CA CYS A 18 34.30 -33.35 31.48
C CYS A 18 33.93 -32.80 30.09
N VAL A 19 34.76 -31.89 29.59
CA VAL A 19 34.76 -31.43 28.18
C VAL A 19 35.96 -32.06 27.47
N ASP A 20 35.71 -32.75 26.35
CA ASP A 20 36.75 -33.32 25.50
C ASP A 20 36.86 -32.52 24.21
N PHE A 21 38.03 -31.93 23.99
CA PHE A 21 38.36 -31.17 22.78
C PHE A 21 39.09 -32.11 21.82
N SER A 22 38.35 -32.61 20.84
CA SER A 22 38.93 -33.35 19.73
C SER A 22 39.60 -32.38 18.77
N CYS A 23 40.92 -32.51 18.63
CA CYS A 23 41.71 -31.64 17.79
C CYS A 23 42.79 -32.46 17.10
N GLU A 24 42.69 -32.58 15.77
CA GLU A 24 43.72 -33.25 14.96
C GLU A 24 45.04 -32.45 14.93
N SER A 25 44.99 -31.15 15.23
CA SER A 25 46.17 -30.28 15.30
C SER A 25 46.84 -30.34 16.67
N LYS A 26 48.06 -30.88 16.69
CA LYS A 26 48.90 -30.94 17.90
C LYS A 26 49.21 -29.55 18.47
N GLU A 27 49.43 -28.56 17.59
CA GLU A 27 49.75 -27.19 18.00
C GLU A 27 48.55 -26.49 18.66
N LEU A 28 47.35 -26.69 18.12
CA LEU A 28 46.13 -26.12 18.70
C LEU A 28 45.79 -26.80 20.04
N ALA A 29 45.96 -28.12 20.13
CA ALA A 29 45.83 -28.87 21.39
C ALA A 29 46.76 -28.32 22.49
N GLU A 30 48.05 -28.08 22.18
CA GLU A 30 49.01 -27.51 23.14
C GLU A 30 48.64 -26.09 23.59
N LYS A 31 48.06 -25.26 22.69
CA LYS A 31 47.58 -23.91 23.04
C LYS A 31 46.37 -23.97 23.98
N VAL A 32 45.43 -24.88 23.72
CA VAL A 32 44.25 -25.11 24.58
C VAL A 32 44.69 -25.57 25.96
N GLU A 33 45.58 -26.57 26.01
CA GLU A 33 46.11 -27.12 27.24
C GLU A 33 46.77 -26.03 28.10
N LYS A 34 47.73 -25.27 27.55
CA LYS A 34 48.39 -24.17 28.26
C LYS A 34 47.43 -23.11 28.77
N TYR A 35 46.38 -22.79 28.00
CA TYR A 35 45.38 -21.80 28.40
C TYR A 35 44.58 -22.27 29.62
N PHE A 36 44.07 -23.49 29.58
CA PHE A 36 43.24 -24.04 30.65
C PHE A 36 44.04 -24.53 31.85
N GLU A 37 45.29 -24.96 31.66
CA GLU A 37 46.23 -25.20 32.74
C GLU A 37 46.49 -23.91 33.53
N LYS A 38 46.74 -22.79 32.82
CA LYS A 38 46.95 -21.47 33.44
C LYS A 38 45.71 -20.93 34.15
N LYS A 39 44.51 -21.20 33.62
CA LYS A 39 43.25 -20.62 34.14
C LYS A 39 42.53 -21.48 35.17
N CYS A 40 42.58 -22.80 35.02
CA CYS A 40 41.75 -23.71 35.80
C CYS A 40 42.52 -24.87 36.43
N LYS A 41 43.81 -25.10 36.11
CA LYS A 41 44.63 -26.23 36.63
C LYS A 41 43.99 -27.63 36.48
N LEU A 42 43.08 -27.80 35.53
CA LEU A 42 42.20 -28.98 35.40
C LEU A 42 42.27 -29.64 34.01
N ALA A 43 43.29 -29.31 33.21
CA ALA A 43 43.53 -29.92 31.91
C ALA A 43 44.41 -31.18 32.08
N LYS A 44 44.03 -32.29 31.44
CA LYS A 44 44.89 -33.48 31.30
C LYS A 44 45.10 -33.77 29.81
N PRO A 45 46.34 -33.78 29.31
CA PRO A 45 46.63 -34.14 27.93
C PRO A 45 46.33 -35.63 27.69
N LYS A 46 45.76 -35.94 26.54
CA LYS A 46 45.63 -37.30 26.02
C LYS A 46 46.03 -37.27 24.54
N LEU A 47 46.65 -38.32 24.01
CA LEU A 47 47.08 -38.36 22.60
C LEU A 47 45.97 -37.86 21.64
N GLY A 48 46.19 -36.71 20.99
CA GLY A 48 45.28 -36.10 20.02
C GLY A 48 44.00 -35.46 20.59
N ASN A 49 43.84 -35.31 21.91
CA ASN A 49 42.67 -34.67 22.53
C ASN A 49 43.03 -33.95 23.84
N VAL A 50 42.39 -32.81 24.13
CA VAL A 50 42.54 -32.12 25.44
C VAL A 50 41.29 -32.32 26.27
N ARG A 51 41.44 -32.89 27.47
CA ARG A 51 40.31 -33.08 28.40
C ARG A 51 40.36 -32.10 29.55
N ILE A 52 39.22 -31.49 29.83
CA ILE A 52 39.05 -30.49 30.88
C ILE A 52 37.96 -30.97 31.82
N PHE A 53 38.34 -31.24 33.07
CA PHE A 53 37.41 -31.68 34.11
C PHE A 53 36.89 -30.48 34.89
N ASN A 54 35.74 -29.95 34.51
CA ASN A 54 35.10 -28.83 35.20
C ASN A 54 33.58 -28.87 34.99
N LYS A 55 32.84 -29.20 36.06
CA LYS A 55 31.37 -29.31 36.05
C LYS A 55 30.68 -27.97 35.72
N VAL A 56 31.17 -26.86 36.27
CA VAL A 56 30.62 -25.52 36.01
C VAL A 56 30.80 -25.14 34.53
N LEU A 57 31.93 -25.49 33.93
CA LEU A 57 32.17 -25.26 32.50
C LEU A 57 31.23 -26.11 31.63
N VAL A 58 30.97 -27.36 32.02
CA VAL A 58 30.02 -28.23 31.30
C VAL A 58 28.60 -27.65 31.36
N GLU A 59 28.13 -27.25 32.55
CA GLU A 59 26.80 -26.63 32.73
C GLU A 59 26.66 -25.34 31.92
N LEU A 60 27.67 -24.46 31.95
CA LEU A 60 27.68 -23.22 31.17
C LEU A 60 27.62 -23.50 29.66
N LEU A 61 28.36 -24.49 29.16
CA LEU A 61 28.34 -24.86 27.75
C LEU A 61 27.00 -25.49 27.35
N HIS A 62 26.38 -26.28 28.22
CA HIS A 62 25.05 -26.84 28.03
C HIS A 62 23.97 -25.76 27.97
N GLU A 63 24.07 -24.73 28.81
CA GLU A 63 23.16 -23.59 28.81
C GLU A 63 23.30 -22.75 27.53
N LEU A 64 24.54 -22.42 27.15
CA LEU A 64 24.80 -21.54 26.01
C LEU A 64 24.56 -22.23 24.66
N PHE A 65 25.02 -23.47 24.51
CA PHE A 65 25.04 -24.18 23.22
C PHE A 65 24.02 -25.31 23.14
N GLY A 66 23.31 -25.64 24.21
CA GLY A 66 22.40 -26.79 24.28
C GLY A 66 23.07 -28.02 24.91
N SER A 67 22.29 -28.77 25.70
CA SER A 67 22.72 -30.02 26.35
C SER A 67 22.70 -31.20 25.37
N PRO A 68 23.59 -32.20 25.45
CA PRO A 68 23.49 -33.40 24.62
C PRO A 68 22.25 -34.24 24.92
N SER A 69 21.72 -34.95 23.93
CA SER A 69 20.57 -35.85 24.13
C SER A 69 20.91 -37.02 25.07
N THR A 70 20.06 -37.26 26.07
CA THR A 70 20.18 -38.37 27.04
C THR A 70 19.80 -39.74 26.45
N ASN A 71 19.12 -39.76 25.30
CA ASN A 71 18.57 -40.98 24.69
C ASN A 71 19.55 -41.75 23.79
N VAL A 72 20.79 -41.27 23.63
CA VAL A 72 21.80 -41.91 22.76
C VAL A 72 22.95 -42.46 23.59
N LYS A 73 23.13 -43.80 23.55
CA LYS A 73 24.22 -44.51 24.23
C LYS A 73 25.47 -44.58 23.33
N GLY A 74 26.63 -44.14 23.84
CA GLY A 74 27.92 -44.19 23.13
C GLY A 74 28.90 -43.08 23.57
N LYS A 75 30.20 -43.21 23.24
CA LYS A 75 31.19 -42.12 23.41
C LYS A 75 30.86 -41.01 22.41
N GLY A 76 30.31 -39.90 22.91
CA GLY A 76 29.75 -38.82 22.10
C GLY A 76 28.21 -38.81 22.17
N ARG A 77 27.65 -38.29 23.27
CA ARG A 77 26.20 -38.02 23.33
C ARG A 77 25.88 -37.01 22.22
N SER A 78 24.95 -37.36 21.33
CA SER A 78 24.77 -36.72 20.03
C SER A 78 24.65 -35.19 20.10
N ALA A 79 25.48 -34.51 19.31
CA ALA A 79 25.48 -33.05 19.11
C ALA A 79 24.21 -32.50 18.42
N ARG A 80 23.18 -33.31 18.15
CA ARG A 80 22.03 -32.99 17.29
C ARG A 80 21.17 -31.80 17.73
N ILE A 81 21.27 -31.38 18.98
CA ILE A 81 20.51 -30.28 19.59
C ILE A 81 21.42 -29.12 20.01
N LYS A 82 22.65 -29.07 19.46
CA LYS A 82 23.54 -27.93 19.65
C LYS A 82 23.08 -26.74 18.82
N LYS A 83 23.25 -25.52 19.34
CA LYS A 83 22.90 -24.28 18.65
C LYS A 83 23.98 -23.22 18.80
N VAL A 84 23.94 -22.21 17.93
CA VAL A 84 24.71 -20.98 18.14
C VAL A 84 24.07 -20.18 19.29
N PRO A 85 24.81 -19.75 20.31
CA PRO A 85 24.25 -18.95 21.40
C PRO A 85 23.70 -17.62 20.90
N ASN A 86 22.53 -17.21 21.42
CA ASN A 86 21.84 -15.99 21.00
C ASN A 86 22.71 -14.72 21.10
N LEU A 87 23.61 -14.68 22.08
CA LEU A 87 24.55 -13.58 22.28
C LEU A 87 25.42 -13.30 21.04
N ILE A 88 25.82 -14.35 20.30
CA ILE A 88 26.73 -14.23 19.16
C ILE A 88 26.12 -13.41 18.03
N PHE A 89 24.80 -13.54 17.79
CA PHE A 89 24.08 -12.79 16.76
C PHE A 89 24.02 -11.28 17.03
N ASN A 90 24.29 -10.84 18.26
CA ASN A 90 24.29 -9.43 18.64
C ASN A 90 25.68 -8.79 18.62
N LEU A 91 26.72 -9.55 18.26
CA LEU A 91 28.09 -9.04 18.22
C LEU A 91 28.39 -8.28 16.91
N ASN A 92 29.50 -7.53 16.90
CA ASN A 92 30.02 -6.86 15.71
C ASN A 92 30.65 -7.88 14.73
N GLU A 93 30.88 -7.47 13.48
CA GLU A 93 31.41 -8.36 12.42
C GLU A 93 32.73 -9.03 12.82
N GLU A 94 33.65 -8.30 13.46
CA GLU A 94 34.95 -8.83 13.91
C GLU A 94 34.80 -10.00 14.89
N LYS A 95 33.88 -9.89 15.85
CA LYS A 95 33.62 -10.94 16.84
C LYS A 95 32.85 -12.12 16.25
N ILE A 96 31.91 -11.86 15.33
CA ILE A 96 31.21 -12.93 14.59
C ILE A 96 32.21 -13.71 13.74
N GLY A 97 33.09 -13.01 13.01
CA GLY A 97 34.16 -13.59 12.22
C GLY A 97 35.11 -14.42 13.09
N SER A 98 35.46 -13.93 14.28
CA SER A 98 36.27 -14.69 15.25
C SER A 98 35.59 -15.97 15.74
N PHE A 99 34.28 -15.95 15.99
CA PHE A 99 33.52 -17.15 16.36
C PHE A 99 33.48 -18.17 15.21
N LEU A 100 33.18 -17.71 13.99
CA LEU A 100 33.19 -18.56 12.80
C LEU A 100 34.58 -19.12 12.50
N LYS A 101 35.64 -18.34 12.72
CA LYS A 101 37.03 -18.81 12.59
C LYS A 101 37.26 -20.06 13.44
N GLY A 102 36.80 -20.06 14.70
CA GLY A 102 36.85 -21.24 15.56
C GLY A 102 36.07 -22.44 15.02
N CYS A 103 34.88 -22.20 14.43
CA CYS A 103 34.07 -23.26 13.81
C CYS A 103 34.80 -23.90 12.60
N PHE A 104 35.38 -23.07 11.72
CA PHE A 104 36.06 -23.54 10.51
C PHE A 104 37.47 -24.10 10.78
N ASP A 105 38.17 -23.60 11.80
CA ASP A 105 39.42 -24.19 12.28
C ASP A 105 39.20 -25.55 12.95
N GLY A 106 38.03 -25.78 13.57
CA GLY A 106 37.59 -27.09 14.03
C GLY A 106 37.08 -27.97 12.89
N ASP A 107 35.76 -28.05 12.76
CA ASP A 107 35.04 -28.98 11.87
C ASP A 107 34.94 -28.49 10.41
N GLY A 108 35.55 -27.34 10.10
CA GLY A 108 35.65 -26.84 8.72
C GLY A 108 36.75 -27.51 7.90
N TYR A 109 36.51 -27.64 6.60
CA TYR A 109 37.44 -28.26 5.66
C TYR A 109 37.62 -27.39 4.41
N ILE A 110 38.88 -27.21 3.98
CA ILE A 110 39.23 -26.57 2.71
C ILE A 110 39.75 -27.62 1.76
N PHE A 111 39.12 -27.69 0.59
CA PHE A 111 39.46 -28.63 -0.48
C PHE A 111 39.54 -27.91 -1.83
N GLU A 112 39.97 -28.62 -2.86
CA GLU A 112 40.29 -28.05 -4.17
C GLU A 112 39.13 -27.31 -4.87
N LYS A 113 37.89 -27.52 -4.42
CA LYS A 113 36.68 -26.94 -5.03
C LYS A 113 35.84 -26.09 -4.08
N GLY A 114 36.33 -25.77 -2.88
CA GLY A 114 35.61 -24.88 -1.97
C GLY A 114 35.99 -25.00 -0.50
N ILE A 115 35.19 -24.32 0.33
CA ILE A 115 35.31 -24.30 1.78
C ILE A 115 34.02 -24.88 2.35
N GLN A 116 34.10 -25.77 3.32
CA GLN A 116 32.95 -26.47 3.88
C GLN A 116 32.96 -26.48 5.40
N TYR A 117 31.77 -26.55 5.99
CA TYR A 117 31.55 -26.82 7.41
C TYR A 117 30.39 -27.80 7.55
N THR A 118 30.59 -28.88 8.31
CA THR A 118 29.59 -29.95 8.48
C THR A 118 29.20 -30.06 9.94
N SER A 119 27.91 -30.20 10.22
CA SER A 119 27.44 -30.56 11.55
C SER A 119 26.20 -31.46 11.47
N VAL A 120 26.10 -32.40 12.41
CA VAL A 120 24.88 -33.23 12.57
C VAL A 120 23.75 -32.47 13.27
N SER A 121 24.02 -31.29 13.83
CA SER A 121 23.00 -30.44 14.43
C SER A 121 22.41 -29.48 13.40
N LYS A 122 21.10 -29.59 13.18
CA LYS A 122 20.39 -28.66 12.29
C LYS A 122 20.41 -27.24 12.86
N GLU A 123 20.22 -27.09 14.17
CA GLU A 123 20.17 -25.77 14.82
C GLU A 123 21.53 -25.05 14.78
N LEU A 124 22.62 -25.76 15.02
CA LEU A 124 23.98 -25.20 14.91
C LEU A 124 24.26 -24.80 13.47
N LEU A 125 23.94 -25.67 12.52
CA LEU A 125 24.18 -25.43 11.10
C LEU A 125 23.39 -24.22 10.61
N SER A 126 22.10 -24.10 10.98
CA SER A 126 21.27 -22.93 10.68
C SER A 126 21.86 -21.65 11.28
N GLY A 127 22.35 -21.70 12.53
CA GLY A 127 23.00 -20.55 13.16
C GLY A 127 24.30 -20.14 12.47
N VAL A 128 25.14 -21.11 12.09
CA VAL A 128 26.39 -20.87 11.35
C VAL A 128 26.11 -20.27 9.98
N ILE A 129 25.13 -20.78 9.23
CA ILE A 129 24.68 -20.18 7.96
C ILE A 129 24.31 -18.71 8.17
N LYS A 130 23.49 -18.43 9.19
CA LYS A 130 23.04 -17.07 9.48
C LYS A 130 24.18 -16.13 9.82
N LEU A 131 25.17 -16.57 10.60
CA LEU A 131 26.36 -15.77 10.90
C LEU A 131 27.23 -15.52 9.65
N ILE A 132 27.38 -16.51 8.76
CA ILE A 132 28.10 -16.35 7.49
C ILE A 132 27.40 -15.31 6.60
N GLU A 133 26.07 -15.38 6.50
CA GLU A 133 25.25 -14.38 5.79
C GLU A 133 25.38 -12.98 6.38
N MET A 134 25.44 -12.87 7.71
CA MET A 134 25.61 -11.59 8.40
C MET A 134 26.97 -10.93 8.13
N LEU A 135 27.98 -11.70 7.72
CA LEU A 135 29.28 -11.17 7.26
C LEU A 135 29.30 -10.86 5.75
N GLY A 136 28.17 -11.01 5.05
CA GLY A 136 28.05 -10.78 3.62
C GLY A 136 28.63 -11.89 2.74
N ILE A 137 29.05 -13.01 3.35
CA ILE A 137 29.61 -14.16 2.61
C ILE A 137 28.46 -15.05 2.14
N ARG A 138 28.46 -15.42 0.86
CA ARG A 138 27.46 -16.36 0.33
C ARG A 138 27.84 -17.80 0.68
N CYS A 139 26.85 -18.60 1.03
CA CYS A 139 27.01 -20.04 1.22
C CYS A 139 25.75 -20.80 0.77
N TYR A 140 25.86 -22.11 0.60
CA TYR A 140 24.75 -22.98 0.26
C TYR A 140 24.80 -24.28 1.06
N LEU A 141 23.62 -24.86 1.32
CA LEU A 141 23.50 -26.12 2.02
C LEU A 141 23.52 -27.29 1.02
N THR A 142 24.33 -28.30 1.29
CA THR A 142 24.35 -29.55 0.51
C THR A 142 23.47 -30.62 1.17
N LYS A 143 23.16 -31.70 0.43
CA LYS A 143 22.29 -32.80 0.90
C LYS A 143 22.78 -33.51 2.18
N ASN A 144 24.02 -33.31 2.59
CA ASN A 144 24.66 -34.05 3.69
C ASN A 144 24.82 -33.23 4.99
N HIS A 145 23.99 -32.20 5.21
CA HIS A 145 24.14 -31.29 6.36
C HIS A 145 25.49 -30.56 6.40
N THR A 146 26.02 -30.25 5.22
CA THR A 146 27.26 -29.48 5.03
C THR A 146 26.94 -28.15 4.38
N VAL A 147 27.39 -27.07 5.00
CA VAL A 147 27.43 -25.74 4.42
C VAL A 147 28.67 -25.62 3.56
N ALA A 148 28.51 -25.19 2.32
CA ALA A 148 29.60 -24.95 1.39
C ALA A 148 29.64 -23.47 1.01
N ILE A 149 30.83 -22.88 1.08
CA ILE A 149 31.13 -21.53 0.63
C ILE A 149 31.76 -21.65 -0.77
N PRO A 150 31.18 -21.00 -1.80
CA PRO A 150 31.71 -21.00 -3.15
C PRO A 150 33.14 -20.46 -3.22
N ILE A 151 33.91 -20.93 -4.20
CA ILE A 151 35.32 -20.55 -4.34
C ILE A 151 35.49 -19.03 -4.57
N TYR A 152 34.56 -18.39 -5.28
CA TYR A 152 34.65 -16.95 -5.56
C TYR A 152 34.41 -16.08 -4.30
N GLU A 153 33.89 -16.66 -3.22
CA GLU A 153 33.76 -16.00 -1.90
C GLU A 153 35.01 -16.22 -1.01
N ALA A 154 36.02 -16.96 -1.49
CA ALA A 154 37.16 -17.37 -0.66
C ALA A 154 38.03 -16.19 -0.19
N GLU A 155 38.11 -15.10 -0.96
CA GLU A 155 38.81 -13.88 -0.54
C GLU A 155 38.05 -13.17 0.59
N LEU A 156 36.74 -13.01 0.44
CA LEU A 156 35.88 -12.42 1.48
C LEU A 156 35.85 -13.28 2.75
N PHE A 157 35.83 -14.61 2.59
CA PHE A 157 36.00 -15.56 3.70
C PHE A 157 37.33 -15.34 4.42
N LYS A 158 38.43 -15.21 3.67
CA LYS A 158 39.77 -14.97 4.25
C LYS A 158 39.83 -13.65 5.03
N GLU A 159 39.20 -12.61 4.51
CA GLU A 159 39.16 -11.27 5.12
C GLU A 159 38.29 -11.25 6.39
N LYS A 160 37.03 -11.69 6.29
CA LYS A 160 36.02 -11.53 7.34
C LYS A 160 36.08 -12.61 8.41
N ILE A 161 36.47 -13.84 8.03
CA ILE A 161 36.55 -14.99 8.95
C ILE A 161 38.02 -15.34 9.16
N GLY A 162 38.73 -15.75 8.11
CA GLY A 162 40.12 -16.21 8.19
C GLY A 162 40.26 -17.53 8.97
N LEU A 163 41.49 -17.96 9.20
CA LEU A 163 41.83 -19.24 9.86
C LEU A 163 43.07 -19.06 10.74
N THR A 164 43.28 -19.97 11.69
CA THR A 164 44.48 -19.97 12.55
C THR A 164 45.46 -21.10 12.24
N GLU A 165 45.02 -22.17 11.58
CA GLU A 165 45.89 -23.31 11.28
C GLU A 165 46.70 -23.11 9.99
N ASP A 166 48.03 -23.15 10.08
CA ASP A 166 48.94 -22.94 8.94
C ASP A 166 48.66 -23.86 7.73
N ALA A 167 48.29 -25.11 7.98
CA ALA A 167 47.96 -26.07 6.92
C ALA A 167 46.68 -25.65 6.16
N LYS A 168 45.63 -25.25 6.88
CA LYS A 168 44.38 -24.76 6.28
C LYS A 168 44.58 -23.39 5.63
N ILE A 169 45.40 -22.50 6.20
CA ILE A 169 45.78 -21.21 5.59
C ILE A 169 46.49 -21.42 4.25
N LYS A 170 47.46 -22.35 4.18
CA LYS A 170 48.12 -22.72 2.92
C LYS A 170 47.11 -23.21 1.89
N ARG A 171 46.20 -24.12 2.28
CA ARG A 171 45.14 -24.62 1.39
C ARG A 171 44.20 -23.51 0.90
N LEU A 172 43.81 -22.58 1.77
CA LEU A 172 42.98 -21.43 1.41
C LEU A 172 43.67 -20.52 0.38
N ASN A 173 44.95 -20.18 0.63
CA ASN A 173 45.73 -19.35 -0.28
C ASN A 173 45.95 -20.05 -1.64
N THR A 174 46.19 -21.35 -1.65
CA THR A 174 46.27 -22.15 -2.88
C THR A 174 44.94 -22.18 -3.62
N LEU A 175 43.81 -22.33 -2.91
CA LEU A 175 42.48 -22.31 -3.49
C LEU A 175 42.18 -20.96 -4.18
N ILE A 176 42.47 -19.85 -3.51
CA ILE A 176 42.31 -18.49 -4.06
C ILE A 176 43.19 -18.32 -5.30
N LYS A 177 44.49 -18.64 -5.21
CA LYS A 177 45.42 -18.54 -6.35
C LYS A 177 44.99 -19.38 -7.55
N ASN A 178 44.54 -20.61 -7.31
CA ASN A 178 44.06 -21.51 -8.36
C ASN A 178 42.78 -21.02 -9.02
N TYR A 179 41.92 -20.31 -8.27
CA TYR A 179 40.71 -19.70 -8.81
C TYR A 179 41.02 -18.49 -9.69
N SER A 180 41.87 -17.59 -9.23
CA SER A 180 42.26 -16.37 -9.98
C SER A 180 42.96 -16.70 -11.31
N ASN A 181 43.63 -17.86 -11.41
CA ASN A 181 44.32 -18.30 -12.62
C ASN A 181 43.43 -19.04 -13.64
N ARG A 182 42.13 -19.24 -13.40
CA ARG A 182 41.23 -19.93 -14.34
C ARG A 182 40.66 -18.98 -15.39
N THR A 183 40.86 -19.31 -16.66
CA THR A 183 40.30 -18.59 -17.83
C THR A 183 38.79 -18.81 -18.04
N LYS A 184 38.21 -19.86 -17.44
CA LYS A 184 36.76 -20.10 -17.37
C LYS A 184 36.35 -20.31 -15.93
N GLN A 185 35.67 -19.33 -15.37
CA GLN A 185 35.12 -19.39 -14.01
C GLN A 185 33.68 -19.88 -14.12
N TYR A 186 33.39 -21.04 -13.52
CA TYR A 186 32.03 -21.59 -13.45
C TYR A 186 31.34 -21.03 -12.21
N ASN A 187 30.41 -20.09 -12.41
CA ASN A 187 29.49 -19.66 -11.37
C ASN A 187 28.33 -20.65 -11.29
N TYR A 188 28.28 -21.45 -10.22
CA TYR A 188 27.18 -22.38 -9.95
C TYR A 188 25.85 -21.67 -9.60
N ILE A 189 25.83 -20.33 -9.55
CA ILE A 189 24.65 -19.52 -9.25
C ILE A 189 23.74 -19.34 -10.46
N ASP A 190 24.28 -19.47 -11.67
CA ASP A 190 23.48 -19.30 -12.89
C ASP A 190 22.91 -20.65 -13.32
N THR A 191 22.06 -21.26 -12.48
CA THR A 191 21.35 -22.49 -12.82
C THR A 191 19.85 -22.32 -12.66
N LEU A 192 19.10 -22.77 -13.66
CA LEU A 192 17.65 -22.84 -13.63
C LEU A 192 17.26 -24.01 -12.72
N PRO A 193 16.38 -23.78 -11.73
CA PRO A 193 15.91 -24.84 -10.86
C PRO A 193 15.16 -25.90 -11.68
N PRO A 194 15.05 -27.14 -11.18
CA PRO A 194 14.35 -28.20 -11.88
C PRO A 194 12.89 -27.81 -12.11
N SER A 195 12.51 -27.55 -13.36
CA SER A 195 11.16 -27.15 -13.76
C SER A 195 10.60 -28.14 -14.77
N GLN A 196 9.38 -28.59 -14.51
CA GLN A 196 8.66 -29.50 -15.38
C GLN A 196 8.34 -28.82 -16.72
N LYS A 197 7.90 -27.55 -16.68
CA LYS A 197 7.62 -26.74 -17.87
C LYS A 197 8.87 -26.54 -18.73
N ILE A 198 10.00 -26.23 -18.11
CA ILE A 198 11.28 -26.10 -18.84
C ILE A 198 11.68 -27.43 -19.47
N SER A 199 11.54 -28.53 -18.74
CA SER A 199 11.86 -29.86 -19.23
C SER A 199 10.95 -30.28 -20.41
N GLU A 200 9.65 -30.01 -20.32
CA GLU A 200 8.67 -30.26 -21.39
C GLU A 200 8.89 -29.37 -22.62
N LEU A 201 9.23 -28.09 -22.44
CA LEU A 201 9.57 -27.19 -23.55
C LEU A 201 10.89 -27.61 -24.22
N MET A 202 11.91 -27.92 -23.42
CA MET A 202 13.18 -28.45 -23.93
C MET A 202 12.93 -29.76 -24.70
N GLU A 203 12.07 -30.64 -24.19
CA GLU A 203 11.67 -31.87 -24.89
C GLU A 203 10.91 -31.56 -26.19
N LYS A 204 9.92 -30.65 -26.17
CA LYS A 204 9.15 -30.22 -27.36
C LYS A 204 10.06 -29.70 -28.47
N TYR A 205 11.05 -28.88 -28.14
CA TYR A 205 11.93 -28.24 -29.12
C TYR A 205 13.08 -29.13 -29.57
N LEU A 206 13.64 -29.95 -28.68
CA LEU A 206 14.72 -30.89 -29.03
C LEU A 206 14.19 -32.17 -29.69
N LYS A 207 12.89 -32.52 -29.53
CA LYS A 207 12.27 -33.69 -30.18
C LYS A 207 12.21 -33.62 -31.70
N LYS A 208 12.22 -32.41 -32.27
CA LYS A 208 12.11 -32.20 -33.72
C LYS A 208 13.35 -32.64 -34.49
N ASP A 209 14.52 -32.70 -33.83
CA ASP A 209 15.80 -33.09 -34.43
C ASP A 209 16.13 -34.59 -34.22
N ILE A 210 15.14 -35.41 -33.83
CA ILE A 210 15.36 -36.83 -33.50
C ILE A 210 14.96 -37.72 -34.68
N ASN A 211 15.95 -38.41 -35.27
CA ASN A 211 15.68 -39.51 -36.20
C ASN A 211 15.54 -40.85 -35.45
N PHE A 212 14.55 -41.63 -35.84
CA PHE A 212 14.28 -42.98 -35.32
C PHE A 212 14.41 -44.00 -36.44
N ASP A 213 15.04 -45.15 -36.15
CA ASP A 213 14.98 -46.35 -36.99
C ASP A 213 14.19 -47.45 -36.29
N LEU A 214 13.50 -48.27 -37.08
CA LEU A 214 12.92 -49.53 -36.63
C LEU A 214 14.04 -50.52 -36.36
N ILE A 215 14.18 -50.96 -35.11
CA ILE A 215 15.05 -52.09 -34.77
C ILE A 215 14.26 -53.19 -34.07
N ASP A 216 14.65 -54.43 -34.30
CA ASP A 216 14.06 -55.57 -33.61
C ASP A 216 14.69 -55.74 -32.22
N VAL A 217 13.83 -55.79 -31.20
CA VAL A 217 14.21 -56.05 -29.81
C VAL A 217 13.47 -57.26 -29.28
N MET A 218 14.08 -57.93 -28.28
CA MET A 218 13.48 -59.10 -27.67
C MET A 218 12.32 -58.72 -26.74
N GLU A 219 11.18 -59.38 -26.92
CA GLU A 219 9.96 -59.19 -26.13
C GLU A 219 9.97 -60.06 -24.87
N CYS A 220 9.59 -59.46 -23.73
CA CYS A 220 9.48 -60.17 -22.48
C CYS A 220 8.27 -61.12 -22.50
N PRO A 221 8.45 -62.43 -22.25
CA PRO A 221 7.34 -63.39 -22.26
C PRO A 221 6.36 -63.21 -21.08
N PHE A 222 6.69 -62.37 -20.09
CA PHE A 222 5.86 -62.17 -18.90
C PHE A 222 5.00 -60.91 -18.93
N CYS A 223 5.46 -59.85 -19.60
CA CYS A 223 4.77 -58.56 -19.59
C CYS A 223 4.83 -57.83 -20.94
N SER A 224 5.31 -58.50 -22.01
CA SER A 224 5.49 -57.92 -23.34
C SER A 224 6.40 -56.68 -23.41
N GLY A 225 7.16 -56.43 -22.34
CA GLY A 225 8.11 -55.34 -22.21
C GLY A 225 9.43 -55.59 -22.94
N ILE A 226 10.25 -54.56 -23.10
CA ILE A 226 11.53 -54.66 -23.84
C ILE A 226 12.57 -55.37 -22.98
N MET A 227 13.29 -56.34 -23.55
CA MET A 227 14.38 -57.03 -22.87
C MET A 227 15.77 -56.52 -23.27
N LYS A 228 16.62 -56.26 -22.28
CA LYS A 228 18.04 -55.92 -22.44
C LYS A 228 18.92 -57.16 -22.31
N LYS A 229 19.98 -57.25 -23.11
CA LYS A 229 21.06 -58.25 -22.93
C LYS A 229 21.79 -57.98 -21.60
N GLY A 230 21.80 -58.96 -20.71
CA GLY A 230 22.61 -58.99 -19.49
C GLY A 230 23.92 -59.77 -19.66
N GLY A 231 24.64 -60.03 -18.57
CA GLY A 231 25.82 -60.90 -18.58
C GLY A 231 25.46 -62.36 -18.90
N LYS A 232 26.43 -63.14 -19.40
CA LYS A 232 26.24 -64.58 -19.58
C LYS A 232 26.06 -65.25 -18.22
N SER A 233 25.12 -66.19 -18.12
CA SER A 233 24.95 -66.96 -16.89
C SER A 233 26.08 -67.98 -16.72
N SER A 234 26.16 -68.62 -15.55
CA SER A 234 27.14 -69.66 -15.22
C SER A 234 27.16 -70.84 -16.20
N SER A 235 26.11 -71.03 -17.01
CA SER A 235 26.03 -72.03 -18.09
C SER A 235 26.35 -71.49 -19.49
N LEU A 236 27.07 -70.35 -19.58
CA LEU A 236 27.46 -69.65 -20.83
C LEU A 236 26.31 -69.15 -21.73
N LYS A 237 25.05 -69.40 -21.35
CA LYS A 237 23.88 -68.88 -22.07
C LYS A 237 23.67 -67.39 -21.82
N GLN A 238 23.31 -66.67 -22.88
CA GLN A 238 23.04 -65.25 -22.87
C GLN A 238 21.77 -64.97 -22.05
N ARG A 239 21.86 -64.09 -21.04
CA ARG A 239 20.71 -63.71 -20.22
C ARG A 239 20.12 -62.41 -20.74
N TYR A 240 18.80 -62.31 -20.68
CA TYR A 240 18.04 -61.11 -20.98
C TYR A 240 17.26 -60.68 -19.74
N VAL A 241 17.16 -59.37 -19.49
CA VAL A 241 16.42 -58.79 -18.36
C VAL A 241 15.40 -57.81 -18.91
N CYS A 242 14.14 -57.98 -18.53
CA CYS A 242 13.07 -57.06 -18.91
C CYS A 242 13.23 -55.73 -18.16
N GLU A 243 13.16 -54.61 -18.88
CA GLU A 243 13.25 -53.28 -18.28
C GLU A 243 12.04 -52.92 -17.40
N ASP A 244 10.86 -53.48 -17.72
CA ASP A 244 9.61 -53.07 -17.09
C ASP A 244 9.32 -53.87 -15.83
N CYS A 245 9.51 -55.19 -15.86
CA CYS A 245 9.23 -56.06 -14.71
C CYS A 245 10.50 -56.57 -14.00
N ASN A 246 11.70 -56.21 -14.47
CA ASN A 246 12.99 -56.68 -13.95
C ASN A 246 13.19 -58.21 -13.90
N LYS A 247 12.28 -59.00 -14.48
CA LYS A 247 12.43 -60.46 -14.59
C LYS A 247 13.44 -60.79 -15.67
N SER A 248 14.24 -61.82 -15.40
CA SER A 248 15.29 -62.26 -16.31
C SER A 248 15.01 -63.63 -16.90
N VAL A 249 15.35 -63.80 -18.17
CA VAL A 249 15.21 -65.06 -18.91
C VAL A 249 16.55 -65.41 -19.54
N SER A 250 16.96 -66.67 -19.45
CA SER A 250 18.12 -67.18 -20.18
C SER A 250 17.68 -67.62 -21.56
N ASP A 251 18.41 -67.22 -22.59
CA ASP A 251 18.06 -67.51 -23.98
C ASP A 251 18.15 -69.02 -24.26
N ASN A 252 16.99 -69.60 -24.58
CA ASN A 252 16.84 -71.00 -24.98
C ASN A 252 16.28 -71.13 -26.42
N GLY A 253 16.30 -70.04 -27.22
CA GLY A 253 15.84 -70.04 -28.62
C GLY A 253 14.36 -69.75 -28.85
N ASN A 254 13.56 -69.44 -27.81
CA ASN A 254 12.11 -69.21 -27.89
C ASN A 254 11.67 -67.78 -27.51
N LEU A 255 12.57 -66.80 -27.60
CA LEU A 255 12.22 -65.40 -27.33
C LEU A 255 11.73 -64.73 -28.63
N LYS A 256 10.56 -64.08 -28.56
CA LYS A 256 9.97 -63.37 -29.71
C LYS A 256 10.63 -62.02 -29.90
N GLU A 257 10.80 -61.63 -31.15
CA GLU A 257 11.26 -60.29 -31.53
C GLU A 257 10.06 -59.38 -31.80
N LYS A 258 10.22 -58.11 -31.42
CA LYS A 258 9.26 -57.04 -31.67
C LYS A 258 10.01 -55.82 -32.19
N SER A 259 9.56 -55.26 -33.30
CA SER A 259 10.16 -54.06 -33.86
C SER A 259 9.77 -52.82 -33.03
N VAL A 260 10.75 -52.03 -32.62
CA VAL A 260 10.56 -50.78 -31.86
C VAL A 260 11.40 -49.66 -32.47
N ASN A 261 10.86 -48.44 -32.45
CA ASN A 261 11.57 -47.24 -32.88
C ASN A 261 12.68 -46.89 -31.88
N LYS A 262 13.95 -46.88 -32.31
CA LYS A 262 15.11 -46.49 -31.48
C LYS A 262 15.91 -45.38 -32.14
N LEU A 263 16.47 -44.49 -31.32
CA LEU A 263 17.26 -43.34 -31.78
C LEU A 263 18.59 -43.75 -32.44
N ILE A 264 18.91 -43.09 -33.57
CA ILE A 264 19.98 -43.48 -34.52
C ILE A 264 21.41 -43.05 -34.08
N ASN A 265 21.59 -42.28 -33.00
CA ASN A 265 22.90 -41.65 -32.70
C ASN A 265 23.93 -42.56 -31.97
N TYR A 266 24.17 -43.78 -32.45
CA TYR A 266 25.21 -44.69 -31.90
C TYR A 266 26.17 -45.15 -33.01
N ASP A 267 27.47 -45.27 -32.69
CA ASP A 267 28.49 -45.88 -33.53
C ASP A 267 28.40 -47.42 -33.48
N ILE A 268 29.19 -48.09 -34.33
CA ILE A 268 29.28 -49.56 -34.43
C ILE A 268 29.72 -50.25 -33.12
N SER A 269 30.19 -49.50 -32.13
CA SER A 269 30.53 -49.98 -30.78
C SER A 269 29.43 -49.71 -29.74
N GLY A 270 28.27 -49.18 -30.15
CA GLY A 270 27.18 -48.82 -29.25
C GLY A 270 27.46 -47.57 -28.41
N ARG A 271 28.37 -46.68 -28.85
CA ARG A 271 28.69 -45.41 -28.19
C ARG A 271 28.15 -44.23 -29.00
N PHE A 272 27.75 -43.14 -28.35
CA PHE A 272 27.29 -41.95 -29.07
C PHE A 272 28.40 -41.35 -29.94
N THR A 273 28.06 -41.01 -31.18
CA THR A 273 28.99 -40.31 -32.08
C THR A 273 29.38 -38.95 -31.49
N LYS A 274 30.65 -38.57 -31.64
CA LYS A 274 31.21 -37.34 -31.06
C LYS A 274 30.46 -36.13 -31.64
N ASN A 275 29.90 -35.28 -30.78
CA ASN A 275 29.00 -34.14 -31.05
C ASN A 275 27.50 -34.46 -31.25
N ALA A 276 27.06 -35.71 -31.09
CA ALA A 276 25.67 -36.11 -31.33
C ALA A 276 24.74 -36.16 -30.08
N ALA A 277 25.14 -35.59 -28.94
CA ALA A 277 24.28 -35.58 -27.75
C ALA A 277 24.25 -34.20 -27.09
N PRO A 278 23.06 -33.75 -26.64
CA PRO A 278 22.67 -34.09 -25.27
C PRO A 278 21.14 -34.12 -24.99
N TRP A 279 20.58 -35.26 -24.56
CA TRP A 279 19.58 -35.20 -23.47
C TRP A 279 19.45 -36.44 -22.59
N ASN A 280 20.16 -37.55 -22.84
CA ASN A 280 19.98 -38.71 -21.96
C ASN A 280 21.23 -39.55 -21.73
N LYS A 281 22.26 -38.95 -21.14
CA LYS A 281 23.11 -39.74 -20.24
C LYS A 281 22.35 -39.98 -18.92
N GLY A 282 21.42 -40.94 -18.95
CA GLY A 282 21.07 -41.73 -17.76
C GLY A 282 20.08 -41.17 -16.73
N ASN A 283 19.22 -40.18 -17.04
CA ASN A 283 18.13 -39.83 -16.12
C ASN A 283 16.84 -39.44 -16.85
N ARG A 284 15.94 -40.41 -17.04
CA ARG A 284 14.54 -40.23 -17.47
C ARG A 284 13.67 -39.56 -16.38
N LYS A 285 14.24 -38.64 -15.58
CA LYS A 285 13.48 -37.90 -14.57
C LYS A 285 13.20 -36.51 -15.13
N LEU A 286 11.91 -36.20 -15.29
CA LEU A 286 11.29 -34.99 -15.86
C LEU A 286 11.70 -33.64 -15.22
N LEU A 287 12.77 -33.61 -14.43
CA LEU A 287 13.21 -32.47 -13.63
C LEU A 287 14.74 -32.44 -13.61
N GLN A 288 15.36 -31.77 -14.58
CA GLN A 288 16.80 -31.49 -14.60
C GLN A 288 17.08 -30.02 -14.28
N THR A 289 18.19 -29.77 -13.58
CA THR A 289 18.77 -28.43 -13.38
C THR A 289 19.58 -28.07 -14.63
N TYR A 290 19.29 -26.94 -15.26
CA TYR A 290 20.03 -26.46 -16.44
C TYR A 290 20.93 -25.29 -16.05
N GLY A 291 22.20 -25.28 -16.48
CA GLY A 291 23.01 -24.07 -16.37
C GLY A 291 22.46 -22.99 -17.31
N LEU A 292 22.29 -21.76 -16.84
CA LEU A 292 21.71 -20.64 -17.59
C LEU A 292 22.49 -20.36 -18.87
N ASN A 293 23.83 -20.36 -18.81
CA ASN A 293 24.68 -20.22 -20.00
C ASN A 293 24.46 -21.33 -21.04
N TYR A 294 24.16 -22.54 -20.59
CA TYR A 294 23.88 -23.66 -21.47
C TYR A 294 22.45 -23.58 -22.04
N PHE A 295 21.49 -23.21 -21.19
CA PHE A 295 20.10 -22.96 -21.57
C PHE A 295 19.98 -21.84 -22.61
N ASN A 296 20.63 -20.69 -22.37
CA ASN A 296 20.61 -19.54 -23.28
C ASN A 296 21.21 -19.89 -24.65
N LYS A 297 22.30 -20.67 -24.67
CA LYS A 297 22.88 -21.17 -25.94
C LYS A 297 21.92 -22.09 -26.70
N ILE A 298 21.18 -22.95 -26.00
CA ILE A 298 20.19 -23.83 -26.63
C ILE A 298 18.99 -23.02 -27.12
N ALA A 299 18.47 -22.10 -26.30
CA ALA A 299 17.37 -21.21 -26.66
C ALA A 299 17.67 -20.40 -27.93
N GLN A 300 18.88 -19.82 -28.01
CA GLN A 300 19.38 -19.11 -29.19
C GLN A 300 19.54 -20.02 -30.40
N ARG A 301 20.17 -21.20 -30.23
CA ARG A 301 20.38 -22.16 -31.33
C ARG A 301 19.06 -22.64 -31.93
N LEU A 302 18.07 -22.93 -31.09
CA LEU A 302 16.77 -23.46 -31.53
C LEU A 302 15.80 -22.36 -31.99
N ASN A 303 16.20 -21.09 -31.84
CA ASN A 303 15.39 -19.89 -32.14
C ASN A 303 13.94 -20.01 -31.60
N SER A 304 13.79 -20.55 -30.39
CA SER A 304 12.48 -20.78 -29.79
C SER A 304 12.05 -19.53 -29.02
N PRO A 305 10.91 -18.90 -29.38
CA PRO A 305 10.38 -17.74 -28.66
C PRO A 305 10.17 -18.04 -27.17
N GLU A 306 9.61 -19.21 -26.82
CA GLU A 306 9.30 -19.57 -25.44
C GLU A 306 10.55 -19.90 -24.61
N LEU A 307 11.59 -20.51 -25.21
CA LEU A 307 12.85 -20.74 -24.50
C LEU A 307 13.67 -19.47 -24.36
N LEU A 308 13.62 -18.57 -25.36
CA LEU A 308 14.29 -17.26 -25.32
C LEU A 308 13.65 -16.32 -24.32
N GLU A 309 12.32 -16.33 -24.21
CA GLU A 309 11.60 -15.60 -23.17
C GLU A 309 12.05 -16.03 -21.76
N ILE A 310 12.17 -17.34 -21.51
CA ILE A 310 12.67 -17.86 -20.23
C ILE A 310 14.15 -17.54 -20.01
N ALA A 311 14.97 -17.61 -21.07
CA ALA A 311 16.41 -17.29 -21.03
C ALA A 311 16.69 -15.82 -20.74
N ASN A 312 15.79 -14.93 -21.18
CA ASN A 312 15.89 -13.48 -21.07
C ASN A 312 15.00 -12.91 -19.94
N ALA A 313 14.29 -13.75 -19.18
CA ALA A 313 13.46 -13.31 -18.08
C ALA A 313 14.32 -12.98 -16.85
N ASP A 314 14.30 -11.72 -16.43
CA ASP A 314 15.02 -11.23 -15.24
C ASP A 314 14.41 -11.75 -13.91
N VAL A 315 13.20 -12.33 -13.95
CA VAL A 315 12.48 -12.85 -12.78
C VAL A 315 11.82 -14.19 -13.12
N MET A 316 12.09 -15.23 -12.32
CA MET A 316 11.40 -16.52 -12.41
C MET A 316 10.37 -16.67 -11.30
N TRP A 317 9.11 -16.87 -11.68
CA TRP A 317 8.01 -17.18 -10.76
C TRP A 317 7.66 -18.66 -10.82
N ASP A 318 7.43 -19.28 -9.66
CA ASP A 318 6.81 -20.62 -9.60
C ASP A 318 5.28 -20.51 -9.76
N PRO A 319 4.62 -21.39 -10.54
CA PRO A 319 3.17 -21.35 -10.70
C PRO A 319 2.44 -21.90 -9.46
N ILE A 320 1.40 -21.20 -9.03
CA ILE A 320 0.49 -21.63 -7.94
C ILE A 320 -0.24 -22.90 -8.39
N LYS A 321 -0.02 -24.00 -7.69
CA LYS A 321 -0.56 -25.33 -8.06
C LYS A 321 -2.01 -25.56 -7.63
N ARG A 322 -2.46 -24.91 -6.56
CA ARG A 322 -3.79 -25.08 -5.95
C ARG A 322 -3.99 -24.02 -4.86
N VAL A 323 -5.23 -23.56 -4.69
CA VAL A 323 -5.67 -22.70 -3.58
C VAL A 323 -6.86 -23.40 -2.93
N GLU A 324 -6.85 -23.49 -1.61
CA GLU A 324 -7.97 -23.99 -0.81
C GLU A 324 -8.22 -23.07 0.37
N GLU A 325 -9.50 -22.90 0.67
CA GLU A 325 -9.97 -22.35 1.92
C GLU A 325 -10.12 -23.48 2.95
N ILE A 326 -9.56 -23.25 4.14
CA ILE A 326 -9.77 -24.11 5.31
C ILE A 326 -10.07 -23.23 6.53
N GLU A 327 -11.14 -23.54 7.24
CA GLU A 327 -11.40 -22.96 8.56
C GLU A 327 -10.59 -23.69 9.63
N TYR A 328 -9.83 -22.93 10.42
CA TYR A 328 -9.01 -23.44 11.53
C TYR A 328 -9.34 -22.68 12.82
N GLN A 329 -9.64 -23.41 13.90
CA GLN A 329 -10.08 -22.85 15.19
C GLN A 329 -9.20 -23.33 16.37
N GLY A 330 -7.87 -23.30 16.24
CA GLY A 330 -6.93 -23.66 17.32
C GLY A 330 -5.97 -22.52 17.69
N ASP A 331 -5.48 -22.54 18.94
CA ASP A 331 -4.47 -21.58 19.43
C ASP A 331 -3.09 -21.82 18.80
N VAL A 332 -2.41 -20.74 18.40
CA VAL A 332 -1.09 -20.79 17.74
C VAL A 332 -0.01 -20.36 18.71
N TYR A 333 0.88 -21.29 19.07
CA TYR A 333 2.18 -21.01 19.68
C TYR A 333 3.31 -21.18 18.64
N ASP A 334 4.44 -20.50 18.90
CA ASP A 334 5.50 -20.12 17.97
C ASP A 334 6.17 -21.25 17.13
N PHE A 335 6.52 -20.86 15.89
CA PHE A 335 7.34 -21.44 14.80
C PHE A 335 7.12 -22.86 14.20
N VAL A 336 6.82 -22.81 12.89
CA VAL A 336 6.87 -23.79 11.77
C VAL A 336 5.61 -24.63 11.53
N VAL A 337 4.79 -24.23 10.53
CA VAL A 337 4.00 -25.15 9.69
C VAL A 337 3.95 -24.61 8.24
N PRO A 338 4.15 -25.47 7.22
CA PRO A 338 4.16 -25.10 5.80
C PRO A 338 2.79 -24.61 5.31
N GLY A 339 2.76 -23.55 4.50
CA GLY A 339 1.53 -23.17 3.80
C GLY A 339 1.46 -21.80 3.14
N THR A 340 2.35 -20.86 3.46
CA THR A 340 2.42 -19.55 2.80
C THR A 340 3.85 -19.22 2.38
N GLN A 341 3.97 -18.50 1.26
CA GLN A 341 5.23 -18.09 0.65
C GLN A 341 6.08 -17.32 1.67
N ASN A 342 7.13 -17.97 2.18
CA ASN A 342 8.14 -17.30 2.97
C ASN A 342 9.16 -16.65 2.01
N PHE A 343 9.36 -15.35 2.16
CA PHE A 343 10.64 -14.71 1.86
C PHE A 343 11.33 -14.31 3.18
N ALA A 344 12.54 -14.86 3.34
CA ALA A 344 13.64 -14.50 4.24
C ALA A 344 13.37 -14.21 5.73
N ALA A 345 13.87 -15.12 6.59
CA ALA A 345 14.39 -14.78 7.90
C ALA A 345 15.72 -14.01 7.75
N GLY A 346 15.72 -12.73 8.11
CA GLY A 346 16.93 -11.91 8.18
C GLY A 346 16.69 -10.58 8.89
N VAL A 347 17.76 -10.08 9.50
CA VAL A 347 17.88 -8.72 10.04
C VAL A 347 17.59 -7.71 8.92
N GLY A 348 16.57 -6.88 9.11
CA GLY A 348 16.09 -5.92 8.10
C GLY A 348 14.68 -5.43 8.37
N GLY A 349 14.25 -4.39 7.63
CA GLY A 349 13.07 -3.59 7.96
C GLY A 349 11.73 -4.33 8.05
N ILE A 350 10.80 -3.73 8.79
CA ILE A 350 9.45 -4.23 9.07
C ILE A 350 8.45 -3.29 8.41
N ILE A 351 7.65 -3.82 7.50
CA ILE A 351 6.59 -3.11 6.77
C ILE A 351 5.24 -3.64 7.24
N THR A 352 4.29 -2.74 7.46
CA THR A 352 2.90 -3.10 7.82
C THR A 352 2.03 -3.14 6.56
N HIS A 353 1.19 -4.16 6.42
CA HIS A 353 0.31 -4.28 5.24
C HIS A 353 -1.13 -4.59 5.63
N ASN A 354 -2.05 -3.80 5.07
CA ASN A 354 -3.51 -4.00 5.10
C ASN A 354 -4.06 -3.83 3.66
N THR A 355 -5.21 -4.43 3.38
CA THR A 355 -5.84 -4.49 2.04
C THR A 355 -6.48 -3.19 1.54
N ALA A 356 -6.44 -2.09 2.31
CA ALA A 356 -6.87 -0.75 1.88
C ALA A 356 -5.68 0.23 1.82
N SER A 357 -5.82 1.38 1.16
CA SER A 357 -4.73 2.35 0.94
C SER A 357 -4.35 3.12 2.22
N PHE A 358 -3.65 2.45 3.16
CA PHE A 358 -3.17 3.01 4.43
C PHE A 358 -1.81 3.72 4.30
N ALA A 359 -1.55 4.43 3.19
CA ALA A 359 -0.26 5.06 2.92
C ALA A 359 0.20 5.96 4.09
N GLY A 360 1.35 5.64 4.70
CA GLY A 360 1.96 6.44 5.77
C GLY A 360 1.19 6.50 7.09
N GLN A 361 0.20 5.63 7.32
CA GLN A 361 -0.62 5.64 8.56
C GLN A 361 -0.12 4.71 9.66
N GLN A 362 0.62 3.67 9.28
CA GLN A 362 1.14 2.64 10.17
C GLN A 362 2.66 2.75 10.25
N GLU A 363 3.25 2.28 11.35
CA GLU A 363 4.69 2.43 11.55
C GLU A 363 5.48 1.38 10.75
N THR A 364 6.57 1.84 10.14
CA THR A 364 7.58 1.03 9.46
C THR A 364 8.89 1.21 10.19
N PHE A 365 9.61 0.11 10.45
CA PHE A 365 10.88 0.16 11.16
C PHE A 365 12.01 -0.37 10.28
N LEU A 366 13.07 0.40 10.08
CA LEU A 366 14.18 0.00 9.23
C LEU A 366 15.41 -0.42 10.06
N ASN A 367 16.32 -1.18 9.45
CA ASN A 367 17.61 -1.57 10.04
C ASN A 367 17.53 -2.33 11.39
N ILE A 368 16.53 -3.20 11.55
CA ILE A 368 16.32 -3.96 12.78
C ILE A 368 17.25 -5.17 12.87
N LYS A 369 18.15 -5.18 13.88
CA LYS A 369 19.13 -6.24 14.15
C LYS A 369 18.89 -6.96 15.49
N GLY A 370 18.85 -8.29 15.44
CA GLY A 370 18.76 -9.18 16.61
C GLY A 370 17.33 -9.47 17.06
N ASN A 371 17.10 -10.66 17.62
CA ASN A 371 15.76 -11.17 17.96
C ASN A 371 14.97 -10.25 18.89
N LYS A 372 15.62 -9.64 19.89
CA LYS A 372 14.94 -8.76 20.86
C LYS A 372 14.37 -7.49 20.21
N ARG A 373 15.15 -6.84 19.33
CA ARG A 373 14.71 -5.64 18.61
C ARG A 373 13.67 -5.97 17.54
N LEU A 374 13.75 -7.16 16.94
CA LEU A 374 12.72 -7.66 16.02
C LEU A 374 11.38 -7.82 16.72
N LEU A 375 11.34 -8.50 17.87
CA LEU A 375 10.12 -8.69 18.63
C LEU A 375 9.52 -7.36 19.12
N ASP A 376 10.36 -6.45 19.61
CA ASP A 376 9.94 -5.09 20.01
C ASP A 376 9.31 -4.32 18.83
N ALA A 377 9.96 -4.34 17.67
CA ALA A 377 9.47 -3.64 16.49
C ALA A 377 8.17 -4.28 15.93
N VAL A 378 8.01 -5.61 16.02
CA VAL A 378 6.73 -6.29 15.69
C VAL A 378 5.62 -5.84 16.63
N GLN A 379 5.86 -5.81 17.94
CA GLN A 379 4.89 -5.34 18.92
C GLN A 379 4.49 -3.87 18.68
N ARG A 380 5.46 -3.03 18.31
CA ARG A 380 5.21 -1.64 17.95
C ARG A 380 4.41 -1.50 16.65
N CYS A 381 4.64 -2.34 15.65
CA CYS A 381 3.79 -2.39 14.46
C CYS A 381 2.34 -2.76 14.80
N TRP A 382 2.12 -3.75 15.69
CA TRP A 382 0.77 -4.07 16.18
C TRP A 382 0.16 -2.90 16.94
N ALA A 383 0.93 -2.23 17.79
CA ALA A 383 0.49 -1.05 18.52
C ALA A 383 0.18 0.13 17.58
N SER A 384 0.89 0.26 16.46
CA SER A 384 0.69 1.33 15.49
C SER A 384 -0.71 1.33 14.88
N LEU A 385 -1.36 0.15 14.87
CA LEU A 385 -2.76 0.03 14.50
C LEU A 385 -3.63 0.93 15.38
N TYR A 386 -3.29 1.17 16.64
CA TYR A 386 -4.07 1.98 17.58
C TYR A 386 -3.55 3.41 17.75
N THR A 387 -2.76 3.92 16.80
CA THR A 387 -2.40 5.35 16.78
C THR A 387 -3.62 6.23 16.50
N ALA A 388 -3.63 7.47 17.01
CA ALA A 388 -4.74 8.41 16.81
C ALA A 388 -5.08 8.60 15.31
N ARG A 389 -4.05 8.64 14.45
CA ARG A 389 -4.19 8.73 12.97
C ARG A 389 -4.84 7.49 12.36
N ALA A 390 -4.39 6.29 12.74
CA ALA A 390 -4.96 5.04 12.25
C ALA A 390 -6.39 4.82 12.75
N ILE A 391 -6.69 5.21 13.99
CA ILE A 391 -8.05 5.21 14.55
C ILE A 391 -8.92 6.19 13.78
N TYR A 392 -8.51 7.45 13.63
CA TYR A 392 -9.25 8.48 12.89
C TYR A 392 -9.55 8.04 11.44
N TYR A 393 -8.57 7.48 10.73
CA TYR A 393 -8.80 6.97 9.37
C TYR A 393 -9.73 5.77 9.33
N ARG A 394 -9.63 4.83 10.29
CA ARG A 394 -10.58 3.71 10.39
C ARG A 394 -11.98 4.18 10.71
N VAL A 395 -12.13 5.18 11.58
CA VAL A 395 -13.43 5.81 11.87
C VAL A 395 -13.97 6.49 10.61
N LYS A 396 -13.14 7.26 9.89
CA LYS A 396 -13.52 7.94 8.64
C LYS A 396 -13.91 6.97 7.51
N ASN A 397 -13.25 5.80 7.41
CA ASN A 397 -13.51 4.77 6.39
C ASN A 397 -14.39 3.62 6.89
N ASN A 398 -14.95 3.75 8.10
CA ASN A 398 -15.90 2.79 8.69
C ASN A 398 -15.36 1.35 8.89
N PHE A 399 -14.08 1.18 9.25
CA PHE A 399 -13.49 -0.12 9.57
C PHE A 399 -13.64 -0.47 11.07
N ASP A 400 -14.30 -1.60 11.36
CA ASP A 400 -14.53 -2.14 12.71
C ASP A 400 -13.20 -2.36 13.48
N HIS A 401 -13.01 -1.63 14.58
CA HIS A 401 -11.78 -1.65 15.39
C HIS A 401 -11.43 -3.04 15.96
N ASN A 402 -12.42 -3.92 16.12
CA ASN A 402 -12.24 -5.26 16.67
C ASN A 402 -12.00 -6.33 15.60
N LYS A 403 -12.17 -6.00 14.31
CA LYS A 403 -12.00 -6.94 13.19
C LYS A 403 -10.80 -6.63 12.30
N VAL A 404 -10.12 -5.51 12.53
CA VAL A 404 -8.93 -5.16 11.75
C VAL A 404 -7.72 -5.88 12.32
N LEU A 405 -7.25 -6.88 11.57
CA LEU A 405 -5.97 -7.53 11.79
C LEU A 405 -4.91 -6.84 10.93
N ILE A 406 -3.70 -6.69 11.48
CA ILE A 406 -2.56 -6.13 10.75
C ILE A 406 -1.53 -7.23 10.54
N SER A 407 -1.09 -7.40 9.29
CA SER A 407 0.04 -8.26 8.98
C SER A 407 1.33 -7.46 9.10
N VAL A 408 2.32 -8.06 9.78
CA VAL A 408 3.66 -7.49 9.93
C VAL A 408 4.60 -8.24 9.00
N ILE A 409 5.04 -7.58 7.94
CA ILE A 409 5.94 -8.11 6.94
C ILE A 409 7.38 -7.83 7.38
N VAL A 410 8.14 -8.88 7.65
CA VAL A 410 9.59 -8.78 7.92
C VAL A 410 10.33 -8.99 6.61
N GLN A 411 10.99 -7.94 6.10
CA GLN A 411 11.68 -7.96 4.82
C GLN A 411 13.19 -7.76 5.02
N LYS A 412 14.00 -8.45 4.22
CA LYS A 412 15.45 -8.18 4.20
C LYS A 412 15.71 -6.74 3.78
N MET A 413 16.50 -6.01 4.55
CA MET A 413 16.87 -4.63 4.22
C MET A 413 17.79 -4.59 3.00
N VAL A 414 17.48 -3.68 2.07
CA VAL A 414 18.38 -3.30 0.98
C VAL A 414 19.25 -2.15 1.47
N LYS A 415 20.58 -2.26 1.37
CA LYS A 415 21.48 -1.16 1.76
C LYS A 415 21.53 -0.15 0.61
N SER A 416 20.46 0.63 0.47
CA SER A 416 20.28 1.46 -0.71
C SER A 416 21.21 2.67 -0.73
N ASP A 417 21.92 2.82 -1.84
CA ASP A 417 22.65 4.04 -2.18
C ASP A 417 21.71 5.09 -2.78
N LYS A 418 20.65 4.61 -3.45
CA LYS A 418 19.59 5.40 -4.07
C LYS A 418 18.25 4.69 -3.89
N SER A 419 17.17 5.44 -3.82
CA SER A 419 15.83 4.88 -3.65
C SER A 419 14.79 5.86 -4.14
N GLY A 420 13.59 5.38 -4.40
CA GLY A 420 12.55 6.22 -4.94
C GLY A 420 11.21 5.53 -5.07
N VAL A 421 10.30 6.27 -5.71
CA VAL A 421 8.95 5.83 -6.04
C VAL A 421 8.78 5.98 -7.55
N MET A 422 8.06 5.07 -8.17
CA MET A 422 7.66 5.18 -9.57
C MET A 422 6.20 4.84 -9.75
N PHE A 423 5.52 5.62 -10.60
CA PHE A 423 4.13 5.42 -10.98
C PHE A 423 4.08 4.95 -12.43
N SER A 424 3.36 3.86 -12.67
CA SER A 424 3.27 3.27 -14.02
C SER A 424 2.33 4.04 -14.97
N VAL A 425 1.68 5.09 -14.45
CA VAL A 425 0.89 6.12 -15.13
C VAL A 425 1.23 7.45 -14.47
N ASN A 426 1.34 8.53 -15.22
CA ASN A 426 1.62 9.85 -14.65
C ASN A 426 0.41 10.37 -13.84
N PRO A 427 0.49 10.48 -12.50
CA PRO A 427 -0.62 10.90 -11.66
C PRO A 427 -1.01 12.38 -11.81
N MET A 428 -0.14 13.24 -12.38
CA MET A 428 -0.38 14.68 -12.49
C MET A 428 -1.32 15.04 -13.66
N ASN A 429 -1.18 14.36 -14.78
CA ASN A 429 -2.01 14.54 -15.98
C ASN A 429 -2.95 13.36 -16.25
N SER A 430 -2.83 12.25 -15.49
CA SER A 430 -3.52 10.98 -15.74
C SER A 430 -3.24 10.40 -17.14
N ASP A 431 -2.09 10.73 -17.73
CA ASP A 431 -1.64 10.21 -19.01
C ASP A 431 -1.10 8.78 -18.83
N ASP A 432 -1.83 7.81 -19.37
CA ASP A 432 -1.50 6.39 -19.28
C ASP A 432 -0.35 5.98 -20.21
N SER A 433 0.09 6.88 -21.09
CA SER A 433 1.25 6.75 -21.97
C SER A 433 2.57 7.16 -21.29
N GLU A 434 2.54 7.62 -20.03
CA GLU A 434 3.71 8.11 -19.30
C GLU A 434 3.98 7.34 -18.00
N ILE A 435 5.26 7.09 -17.72
CA ILE A 435 5.75 6.58 -16.44
C ILE A 435 6.49 7.73 -15.75
N GLU A 436 6.18 7.95 -14.48
CA GLU A 436 6.87 8.92 -13.64
C GLU A 436 7.78 8.20 -12.63
N ILE A 437 9.05 8.61 -12.54
CA ILE A 437 10.02 8.10 -11.57
C ILE A 437 10.55 9.26 -10.74
N GLU A 438 10.43 9.16 -9.42
CA GLU A 438 11.04 10.07 -8.45
C GLU A 438 12.17 9.36 -7.68
N ALA A 439 13.35 9.98 -7.56
CA ALA A 439 14.50 9.35 -6.90
C ALA A 439 15.37 10.30 -6.08
N GLY A 440 15.88 9.79 -4.95
CA GLY A 440 16.83 10.47 -4.07
C GLY A 440 18.00 9.57 -3.66
N PHE A 441 19.06 10.18 -3.10
CA PHE A 441 20.16 9.44 -2.47
C PHE A 441 19.76 8.92 -1.08
N GLY A 442 20.26 7.72 -0.74
CA GLY A 442 20.08 7.08 0.57
C GLY A 442 18.88 6.12 0.67
N LEU A 443 18.30 6.03 1.87
CA LEU A 443 17.10 5.24 2.14
C LEU A 443 15.81 5.96 1.67
N GLY A 444 14.84 5.17 1.19
CA GLY A 444 13.59 5.66 0.57
C GLY A 444 12.69 6.46 1.51
N GLU A 445 12.89 6.32 2.81
CA GLU A 445 12.18 7.04 3.87
C GLU A 445 12.13 8.56 3.60
N ALA A 446 13.25 9.16 3.16
CA ALA A 446 13.33 10.60 2.91
C ALA A 446 12.46 11.05 1.71
N VAL A 447 12.34 10.21 0.68
CA VAL A 447 11.54 10.48 -0.52
C VAL A 447 10.06 10.28 -0.21
N VAL A 448 9.71 9.15 0.41
CA VAL A 448 8.31 8.79 0.72
C VAL A 448 7.69 9.74 1.75
N SER A 449 8.47 10.24 2.71
CA SER A 449 7.99 11.23 3.68
C SER A 449 7.92 12.66 3.11
N GLY A 450 8.40 12.90 1.88
CA GLY A 450 8.51 14.24 1.29
C GLY A 450 9.52 15.16 1.99
N ALA A 451 10.48 14.61 2.75
CA ALA A 451 11.45 15.40 3.50
C ALA A 451 12.57 15.98 2.64
N ILE A 452 12.73 15.47 1.41
CA ILE A 452 13.63 15.98 0.38
C ILE A 452 12.86 16.20 -0.93
N ASN A 453 13.38 17.04 -1.81
CA ASN A 453 12.88 17.20 -3.17
C ASN A 453 13.64 16.21 -4.10
N PRO A 454 13.00 15.13 -4.58
CA PRO A 454 13.67 14.11 -5.38
C PRO A 454 13.91 14.59 -6.82
N ASP A 455 14.83 13.94 -7.54
CA ASP A 455 14.87 14.09 -9.01
C ASP A 455 13.63 13.45 -9.62
N GLN A 456 13.12 14.03 -10.71
CA GLN A 456 11.94 13.55 -11.43
C GLN A 456 12.33 13.17 -12.87
N TYR A 457 11.83 12.04 -13.35
CA TYR A 457 12.04 11.54 -14.70
C TYR A 457 10.69 11.11 -15.28
N ILE A 458 10.32 11.66 -16.44
CA ILE A 458 9.11 11.26 -17.18
C ILE A 458 9.53 10.44 -18.39
N ILE A 459 8.98 9.24 -18.50
CA ILE A 459 9.35 8.26 -19.52
C ILE A 459 8.11 7.95 -20.38
N ASP A 460 8.30 7.93 -21.69
CA ASP A 460 7.29 7.45 -22.63
C ASP A 460 7.15 5.93 -22.50
N LYS A 461 5.94 5.46 -22.21
CA LYS A 461 5.67 4.05 -21.93
C LYS A 461 5.70 3.16 -23.18
N ASN A 462 5.50 3.73 -24.37
CA ASN A 462 5.46 3.00 -25.63
C ASN A 462 6.86 2.61 -26.10
N ASN A 463 7.83 3.52 -25.94
CA ASN A 463 9.21 3.32 -26.41
C ASN A 463 10.27 3.30 -25.28
N LEU A 464 9.85 3.49 -24.02
CA LEU A 464 10.68 3.55 -22.81
C LEU A 464 11.76 4.62 -22.84
N SER A 465 11.60 5.66 -23.66
CA SER A 465 12.53 6.78 -23.76
C SER A 465 12.22 7.89 -22.75
N LEU A 466 13.26 8.55 -22.26
CA LEU A 466 13.14 9.68 -21.35
C LEU A 466 12.58 10.90 -22.10
N LYS A 467 11.36 11.34 -21.74
CA LYS A 467 10.72 12.57 -22.27
C LYS A 467 11.29 13.82 -21.59
N SER A 468 11.37 13.81 -20.27
CA SER A 468 11.86 14.96 -19.49
C SER A 468 12.53 14.52 -18.20
N LYS A 469 13.43 15.37 -17.67
CA LYS A 469 14.05 15.19 -16.37
C LYS A 469 14.17 16.53 -15.63
N LYS A 470 13.95 16.50 -14.31
CA LYS A 470 14.17 17.62 -13.40
C LYS A 470 15.12 17.18 -12.30
N ILE A 471 16.28 17.83 -12.22
CA ILE A 471 17.32 17.52 -11.23
C ILE A 471 17.21 18.51 -10.09
N ASN A 472 17.04 18.00 -8.87
CA ASN A 472 16.85 18.83 -7.68
C ASN A 472 18.06 18.74 -6.75
N ARG A 473 18.36 19.82 -6.03
CA ARG A 473 19.45 19.82 -5.06
C ARG A 473 19.07 19.01 -3.82
N GLN A 474 19.92 18.08 -3.40
CA GLN A 474 19.73 17.28 -2.19
C GLN A 474 20.93 17.47 -1.23
N GLU A 475 20.68 18.08 -0.07
CA GLU A 475 21.75 18.44 0.89
C GLU A 475 22.12 17.30 1.85
N TRP A 476 21.20 16.36 2.08
CA TRP A 476 21.37 15.28 3.05
C TRP A 476 20.64 14.01 2.60
N MET A 477 21.03 12.87 3.16
CA MET A 477 20.38 11.57 2.96
C MET A 477 20.24 10.81 4.29
N ILE A 478 19.27 9.88 4.37
CA ILE A 478 19.23 8.91 5.46
C ILE A 478 20.09 7.70 5.08
N THR A 479 20.97 7.29 5.99
CA THR A 479 21.81 6.11 5.82
C THR A 479 21.98 5.37 7.14
N LEU A 480 22.53 4.16 7.08
CA LEU A 480 22.81 3.35 8.27
C LEU A 480 24.13 3.79 8.91
N ASP A 481 24.09 4.12 10.20
CA ASP A 481 25.29 4.19 11.02
C ASP A 481 25.78 2.78 11.35
N ILE A 482 26.97 2.45 10.86
CA ILE A 482 27.59 1.13 11.02
C ILE A 482 27.93 0.84 12.50
N ASN A 483 28.15 1.88 13.32
CA ASN A 483 28.56 1.73 14.72
C ASN A 483 27.37 1.47 15.65
N THR A 484 26.26 2.19 15.43
CA THR A 484 25.05 2.12 16.28
C THR A 484 23.98 1.19 15.71
N GLY A 485 24.02 0.92 14.40
CA GLY A 485 23.00 0.18 13.67
C GLY A 485 21.69 0.95 13.52
N ALA A 486 21.69 2.27 13.68
CA ALA A 486 20.53 3.14 13.58
C ALA A 486 20.54 3.96 12.27
N ASN A 487 19.35 4.41 11.85
CA ASN A 487 19.22 5.39 10.77
C ASN A 487 19.77 6.74 11.24
N ILE A 488 20.67 7.33 10.47
CA ILE A 488 21.20 8.67 10.71
C ILE A 488 21.00 9.55 9.48
N LYS A 489 20.80 10.84 9.74
CA LYS A 489 20.85 11.88 8.73
C LYS A 489 22.32 12.22 8.45
N LYS A 490 22.74 12.08 7.20
CA LYS A 490 24.12 12.36 6.77
C LYS A 490 24.11 13.39 5.65
N ASP A 491 24.92 14.42 5.79
CA ASP A 491 25.07 15.44 4.75
C ASP A 491 25.76 14.86 3.50
N ILE A 492 25.25 15.27 2.34
CA ILE A 492 25.81 14.95 1.03
C ILE A 492 26.88 15.99 0.72
N SER A 493 28.01 15.54 0.19
CA SER A 493 29.11 16.43 -0.20
C SER A 493 28.67 17.41 -1.28
N ALA A 494 29.14 18.66 -1.22
CA ALA A 494 28.68 19.76 -2.07
C ALA A 494 28.72 19.44 -3.58
N ASP A 495 29.72 18.66 -4.01
CA ASP A 495 29.90 18.20 -5.39
C ASP A 495 28.80 17.22 -5.87
N LYS A 496 28.10 16.55 -4.95
CA LYS A 496 27.06 15.56 -5.26
C LYS A 496 25.63 16.10 -5.11
N GLN A 497 25.44 17.23 -4.42
CA GLN A 497 24.10 17.72 -4.08
C GLN A 497 23.24 18.04 -5.32
N GLU A 498 23.86 18.54 -6.39
CA GLU A 498 23.18 18.96 -7.63
C GLU A 498 23.32 17.93 -8.77
N THR A 499 23.85 16.73 -8.48
CA THR A 499 24.04 15.69 -9.49
C THR A 499 22.77 14.88 -9.74
N GLN A 500 22.64 14.35 -10.95
CA GLN A 500 21.57 13.43 -11.33
C GLN A 500 21.69 12.12 -10.52
N LYS A 501 20.62 11.68 -9.87
CA LYS A 501 20.65 10.54 -8.93
C LYS A 501 20.65 9.21 -9.69
N LEU A 502 19.78 9.06 -10.67
CA LEU A 502 19.68 7.84 -11.49
C LEU A 502 20.48 7.97 -12.78
N SER A 503 21.23 6.95 -13.13
CA SER A 503 21.86 6.80 -14.45
C SER A 503 20.81 6.44 -15.50
N GLN A 504 21.14 6.68 -16.77
CA GLN A 504 20.25 6.33 -17.89
C GLN A 504 19.83 4.85 -17.88
N PHE A 505 20.78 3.96 -17.60
CA PHE A 505 20.51 2.52 -17.49
C PHE A 505 19.53 2.19 -16.36
N GLU A 506 19.64 2.86 -15.21
CA GLU A 506 18.72 2.63 -14.08
C GLU A 506 17.30 3.12 -14.41
N ILE A 507 17.16 4.26 -15.10
CA ILE A 507 15.87 4.82 -15.54
C ILE A 507 15.17 3.85 -16.50
N GLU A 508 15.86 3.38 -17.52
CA GLU A 508 15.32 2.44 -18.51
C GLU A 508 14.88 1.13 -17.85
N LYS A 509 15.69 0.59 -16.93
CA LYS A 509 15.36 -0.65 -16.22
C LYS A 509 14.18 -0.51 -15.28
N LEU A 510 14.06 0.62 -14.59
CA LEU A 510 12.90 0.93 -13.76
C LEU A 510 11.63 1.06 -14.60
N ALA A 511 11.69 1.73 -15.75
CA ALA A 511 10.57 1.84 -16.67
C ALA A 511 10.12 0.46 -17.21
N GLU A 512 11.07 -0.40 -17.62
CA GLU A 512 10.76 -1.80 -18.00
C GLU A 512 10.06 -2.56 -16.87
N LEU A 513 10.51 -2.38 -15.63
CA LEU A 513 9.91 -3.03 -14.45
C LEU A 513 8.50 -2.51 -14.18
N ALA A 514 8.27 -1.20 -14.29
CA ALA A 514 6.95 -0.59 -14.10
C ALA A 514 5.92 -1.17 -15.09
N VAL A 515 6.28 -1.28 -16.38
CA VAL A 515 5.40 -1.89 -17.40
C VAL A 515 5.13 -3.37 -17.11
N LYS A 516 6.16 -4.15 -16.75
CA LYS A 516 6.00 -5.57 -16.39
C LYS A 516 5.06 -5.75 -15.20
N ILE A 517 5.21 -4.92 -14.17
CA ILE A 517 4.42 -4.96 -12.93
C ILE A 517 2.96 -4.55 -13.20
N GLU A 518 2.73 -3.47 -13.93
CA GLU A 518 1.38 -3.06 -14.33
C GLU A 518 0.67 -4.12 -15.17
N LYS A 519 1.37 -4.69 -16.16
CA LYS A 519 0.83 -5.77 -17.00
C LYS A 519 0.44 -6.99 -16.18
N HIS A 520 1.22 -7.31 -15.14
CA HIS A 520 0.93 -8.43 -14.24
C HIS A 520 -0.34 -8.19 -13.41
N TYR A 521 -0.48 -6.99 -12.82
CA TYR A 521 -1.63 -6.66 -11.96
C TYR A 521 -2.84 -6.11 -12.72
N THR A 522 -2.73 -5.88 -14.03
CA THR A 522 -3.78 -5.36 -14.94
C THR A 522 -4.35 -3.99 -14.53
N LYS A 523 -3.63 -3.25 -13.69
CA LYS A 523 -4.02 -1.94 -13.16
C LYS A 523 -2.77 -1.08 -12.99
N PRO A 524 -2.86 0.25 -13.14
CA PRO A 524 -1.76 1.17 -12.84
C PRO A 524 -1.23 0.98 -11.41
N GLN A 525 0.09 1.04 -11.24
CA GLN A 525 0.76 0.72 -9.98
C GLN A 525 1.62 1.88 -9.48
N ASP A 526 1.56 2.11 -8.17
CA ASP A 526 2.50 2.86 -7.35
C ASP A 526 3.55 1.87 -6.81
N ILE A 527 4.83 2.10 -7.13
CA ILE A 527 5.91 1.14 -6.93
C ILE A 527 7.07 1.82 -6.21
N GLU A 528 7.50 1.27 -5.08
CA GLU A 528 8.70 1.71 -4.37
C GLU A 528 9.90 0.85 -4.75
N PHE A 529 11.05 1.48 -4.95
CA PHE A 529 12.29 0.79 -5.33
C PHE A 529 13.50 1.26 -4.53
N ALA A 530 14.50 0.39 -4.47
CA ALA A 530 15.78 0.61 -3.82
C ALA A 530 16.92 0.09 -4.71
N ILE A 531 18.03 0.81 -4.75
CA ILE A 531 19.21 0.44 -5.54
C ILE A 531 20.41 0.28 -4.61
N GLU A 532 21.00 -0.91 -4.62
CA GLU A 532 22.25 -1.25 -3.91
C GLU A 532 23.33 -1.56 -4.96
N GLY A 533 24.31 -0.66 -5.11
CA GLY A 533 25.27 -0.72 -6.21
C GLY A 533 24.58 -0.63 -7.58
N SER A 534 24.65 -1.71 -8.37
CA SER A 534 23.99 -1.80 -9.69
C SER A 534 22.72 -2.65 -9.69
N ARG A 535 22.27 -3.11 -8.52
CA ARG A 535 21.08 -3.96 -8.40
C ARG A 535 19.88 -3.14 -8.01
N ILE A 536 18.83 -3.24 -8.81
CA ILE A 536 17.51 -2.64 -8.54
C ILE A 536 16.65 -3.67 -7.82
N PHE A 537 16.03 -3.26 -6.73
CA PHE A 537 15.07 -4.02 -5.95
C PHE A 537 13.75 -3.27 -5.94
N VAL A 538 12.65 -3.97 -6.24
CA VAL A 538 11.30 -3.47 -5.97
C VAL A 538 10.95 -3.88 -4.55
N VAL A 539 10.62 -2.91 -3.70
CA VAL A 539 10.35 -3.15 -2.28
C VAL A 539 8.86 -3.21 -1.98
N GLN A 540 8.05 -2.45 -2.72
CA GLN A 540 6.58 -2.43 -2.60
C GLN A 540 5.94 -2.14 -3.96
N SER A 541 4.74 -2.68 -4.20
CA SER A 541 3.89 -2.30 -5.34
C SER A 541 2.43 -2.40 -4.95
N ARG A 542 1.61 -1.43 -5.37
CA ARG A 542 0.17 -1.37 -5.07
C ARG A 542 -0.60 -0.62 -6.16
N PRO A 543 -1.91 -0.88 -6.35
CA PRO A 543 -2.69 -0.19 -7.36
C PRO A 543 -2.85 1.31 -7.04
N ILE A 544 -2.75 2.15 -8.06
CA ILE A 544 -3.08 3.58 -7.95
C ILE A 544 -4.60 3.71 -7.89
N THR A 545 -5.14 4.16 -6.76
CA THR A 545 -6.60 4.27 -6.55
C THR A 545 -7.16 5.65 -6.91
N THR A 546 -6.30 6.59 -7.32
CA THR A 546 -6.62 8.02 -7.50
C THR A 546 -6.63 8.50 -8.95
N LEU A 547 -6.41 7.61 -9.93
CA LEU A 547 -6.43 7.99 -11.35
C LEU A 547 -7.85 8.33 -11.82
N LYS A 548 -8.02 9.52 -12.42
CA LYS A 548 -9.19 9.83 -13.25
C LYS A 548 -8.99 9.15 -14.62
N LYS A 549 -10.08 8.70 -15.27
CA LYS A 549 -10.01 8.00 -16.57
C LYS A 549 -9.37 8.88 -17.67
N PRO A 550 -8.50 8.34 -18.54
CA PRO A 550 -7.95 9.08 -19.68
C PRO A 550 -9.01 9.34 -20.77
N TYR A 551 -8.93 10.51 -21.39
CA TYR A 551 -9.62 10.85 -22.64
C TYR A 551 -8.98 10.09 -23.82
N SER A 552 -9.78 9.50 -24.71
CA SER A 552 -9.30 8.66 -25.82
C SER A 552 -8.62 9.41 -26.97
N GLU A 553 -7.55 8.82 -27.50
CA GLU A 553 -6.63 9.26 -28.57
C GLU A 553 -7.24 9.40 -29.99
N LYS A 554 -8.15 10.34 -30.25
CA LYS A 554 -8.63 10.58 -31.64
C LYS A 554 -8.60 12.01 -32.18
N GLU A 555 -7.96 12.96 -31.52
CA GLU A 555 -7.89 14.35 -32.04
C GLU A 555 -6.47 14.94 -32.16
N GLN A 556 -5.42 14.11 -32.22
CA GLN A 556 -4.11 14.57 -32.69
C GLN A 556 -4.04 14.48 -34.22
N LEU A 557 -4.55 15.49 -34.92
CA LEU A 557 -4.16 15.90 -36.28
C LEU A 557 -5.07 17.06 -36.70
N SER A 558 -4.81 18.27 -36.19
CA SER A 558 -4.95 19.52 -36.94
C SER A 558 -4.73 20.73 -36.00
N LYS A 559 -4.13 21.78 -36.57
CA LYS A 559 -3.94 23.14 -36.04
C LYS A 559 -2.60 23.42 -35.35
N GLU A 560 -1.56 23.40 -36.17
CA GLU A 560 -0.67 24.56 -36.23
C GLU A 560 -1.50 25.77 -36.72
N GLU A 561 -1.55 26.85 -35.93
CA GLU A 561 -1.37 28.25 -36.33
C GLU A 561 -1.96 29.23 -35.29
N ASN A 562 -1.04 30.02 -34.71
CA ASN A 562 -1.13 31.41 -34.25
C ASN A 562 -2.39 31.89 -33.50
N ILE A 563 -2.23 32.22 -32.20
CA ILE A 563 -2.65 33.49 -31.59
C ILE A 563 -1.66 33.86 -30.47
N SER A 564 -1.06 35.04 -30.63
CA SER A 564 -0.20 35.76 -29.70
C SER A 564 -1.02 36.64 -28.74
N ASN A 565 -0.77 36.53 -27.43
CA ASN A 565 -0.50 37.65 -26.50
C ASN A 565 -0.53 37.17 -25.03
N GLY A 566 0.64 37.22 -24.39
CA GLY A 566 0.87 36.87 -22.97
C GLY A 566 2.33 36.57 -22.60
N ASP A 567 3.27 36.63 -23.55
CA ASP A 567 4.60 36.02 -23.49
C ASP A 567 5.70 36.76 -22.67
N HIS A 568 5.37 37.67 -21.75
CA HIS A 568 6.40 38.52 -21.11
C HIS A 568 6.36 38.65 -19.58
N ALA A 569 5.64 37.79 -18.87
CA ALA A 569 5.80 37.71 -17.41
C ALA A 569 6.79 36.60 -17.05
N GLU A 570 7.97 36.97 -16.54
CA GLU A 570 8.90 35.99 -15.97
C GLU A 570 8.36 35.45 -14.63
N PRO A 571 8.36 34.13 -14.41
CA PRO A 571 7.96 33.54 -13.14
C PRO A 571 8.96 33.93 -12.04
N ILE A 572 8.44 34.36 -10.89
CA ILE A 572 9.25 34.72 -9.71
C ILE A 572 9.64 33.51 -8.88
N VAL A 573 8.83 32.45 -8.91
CA VAL A 573 9.08 31.18 -8.21
C VAL A 573 8.50 30.05 -9.07
N GLU A 574 9.23 28.94 -9.17
CA GLU A 574 8.77 27.73 -9.85
C GLU A 574 8.83 26.54 -8.89
N GLY A 575 7.88 25.61 -9.03
CA GLY A 575 7.81 24.40 -8.22
C GLY A 575 7.19 23.23 -8.99
N LEU A 576 6.81 22.19 -8.27
CA LEU A 576 6.07 21.06 -8.79
C LEU A 576 4.56 21.37 -8.73
N PRO A 577 3.82 21.25 -9.85
CA PRO A 577 2.37 21.35 -9.83
C PRO A 577 1.80 20.13 -9.10
N ALA A 578 1.12 20.34 -7.97
CA ALA A 578 0.59 19.27 -7.12
C ALA A 578 -0.94 19.15 -7.16
N SER A 579 -1.63 20.27 -7.34
CA SER A 579 -3.07 20.36 -7.55
C SER A 579 -3.34 21.45 -8.58
N PRO A 580 -3.99 21.15 -9.72
CA PRO A 580 -4.10 22.08 -10.84
C PRO A 580 -5.05 23.25 -10.54
N GLY A 581 -4.87 24.35 -11.26
CA GLY A 581 -5.71 25.54 -11.17
C GLY A 581 -4.91 26.84 -11.06
N VAL A 582 -5.61 27.97 -11.04
CA VAL A 582 -5.01 29.30 -10.91
C VAL A 582 -5.60 30.00 -9.68
N GLY A 583 -4.75 30.44 -8.77
CA GLY A 583 -5.14 31.24 -7.61
C GLY A 583 -4.45 32.60 -7.64
N ILE A 584 -5.19 33.65 -7.27
CA ILE A 584 -4.67 35.02 -7.24
C ILE A 584 -5.02 35.62 -5.89
N GLY A 585 -4.01 36.02 -5.14
CA GLY A 585 -4.20 36.53 -3.79
C GLY A 585 -2.93 37.11 -3.20
N PRO A 586 -3.05 37.86 -2.10
CA PRO A 586 -1.89 38.32 -1.35
C PRO A 586 -1.22 37.14 -0.64
N VAL A 587 0.11 37.11 -0.67
CA VAL A 587 0.91 36.11 0.02
C VAL A 587 0.76 36.24 1.53
N LYS A 588 0.59 35.12 2.23
CA LYS A 588 0.76 35.03 3.67
C LYS A 588 1.79 33.96 3.99
N ILE A 589 2.94 34.38 4.52
CA ILE A 589 4.03 33.47 4.86
C ILE A 589 3.81 32.92 6.25
N ILE A 590 3.57 31.61 6.35
CA ILE A 590 3.28 30.90 7.60
C ILE A 590 4.48 30.02 7.97
N ARG A 591 5.13 30.33 9.08
CA ARG A 591 6.32 29.60 9.55
C ARG A 591 6.00 28.46 10.52
N ASN A 592 4.89 28.55 11.24
CA ASN A 592 4.44 27.58 12.22
C ASN A 592 2.92 27.68 12.44
N ALA A 593 2.36 26.70 13.16
CA ALA A 593 0.91 26.60 13.39
C ALA A 593 0.30 27.80 14.15
N ASP A 594 1.07 28.51 14.99
CA ASP A 594 0.57 29.67 15.74
C ASP A 594 0.23 30.86 14.83
N GLU A 595 0.81 30.89 13.63
CA GLU A 595 0.61 31.96 12.66
C GLU A 595 -0.57 31.70 11.70
N LEU A 596 -1.25 30.55 11.81
CA LEU A 596 -2.35 30.16 10.92
C LEU A 596 -3.53 31.14 10.93
N THR A 597 -3.69 31.90 12.02
CA THR A 597 -4.68 32.98 12.14
C THR A 597 -4.45 34.15 11.18
N LYS A 598 -3.24 34.28 10.61
CA LYS A 598 -2.91 35.32 9.61
C LYS A 598 -3.58 35.10 8.25
N ILE A 599 -4.06 33.87 7.98
CA ILE A 599 -4.67 33.51 6.71
C ILE A 599 -6.13 33.93 6.68
N GLU A 600 -6.44 34.85 5.78
CA GLU A 600 -7.79 35.28 5.45
C GLU A 600 -8.26 34.62 4.15
N LYS A 601 -9.58 34.70 3.91
CA LYS A 601 -10.19 34.08 2.74
C LYS A 601 -9.73 34.79 1.47
N GLY A 602 -9.13 34.04 0.55
CA GLY A 602 -8.60 34.57 -0.71
C GLY A 602 -7.10 34.82 -0.71
N ASP A 603 -6.40 34.54 0.39
CA ASP A 603 -4.95 34.65 0.49
C ASP A 603 -4.22 33.48 -0.18
N VAL A 604 -2.97 33.68 -0.59
CA VAL A 604 -2.08 32.59 -0.98
C VAL A 604 -1.27 32.16 0.23
N LEU A 605 -1.48 30.92 0.68
CA LEU A 605 -0.72 30.35 1.79
C LEU A 605 0.67 29.94 1.31
N VAL A 606 1.71 30.54 1.87
CA VAL A 606 3.11 30.21 1.58
C VAL A 606 3.78 29.66 2.83
N ALA A 607 4.32 28.45 2.78
CA ALA A 607 4.95 27.82 3.95
C ALA A 607 6.18 26.99 3.56
N GLU A 608 7.03 26.63 4.53
CA GLU A 608 8.15 25.72 4.26
C GLU A 608 7.63 24.31 3.94
N MET A 609 6.65 23.85 4.72
CA MET A 609 5.88 22.62 4.56
C MET A 609 4.53 22.82 5.27
N THR A 610 3.52 22.02 4.94
CA THR A 610 2.25 21.97 5.70
C THR A 610 2.13 20.67 6.49
N ASP A 611 1.42 20.74 7.60
CA ASP A 611 1.05 19.61 8.44
C ASP A 611 -0.47 19.65 8.73
N PRO A 612 -1.05 18.64 9.41
CA PRO A 612 -2.50 18.58 9.62
C PRO A 612 -3.12 19.77 10.35
N ASP A 613 -2.35 20.53 11.12
CA ASP A 613 -2.88 21.71 11.83
C ASP A 613 -3.22 22.84 10.83
N TYR A 614 -2.67 22.79 9.61
CA TYR A 614 -2.87 23.80 8.57
C TYR A 614 -4.22 23.67 7.87
N VAL A 615 -4.97 22.58 8.05
CA VAL A 615 -6.23 22.27 7.32
C VAL A 615 -7.22 23.44 7.35
N SER A 616 -7.46 24.04 8.52
CA SER A 616 -8.38 25.18 8.65
C SER A 616 -7.93 26.46 7.96
N ALA A 617 -6.61 26.63 7.78
CA ALA A 617 -6.05 27.76 7.05
C ALA A 617 -6.00 27.47 5.54
N MET A 618 -5.74 26.22 5.16
CA MET A 618 -5.77 25.76 3.77
C MET A 618 -7.15 26.00 3.15
N GLU A 619 -8.25 25.71 3.87
CA GLU A 619 -9.63 25.98 3.39
C GLU A 619 -9.92 27.44 3.05
N LYS A 620 -9.20 28.38 3.67
CA LYS A 620 -9.36 29.83 3.42
C LYS A 620 -8.51 30.30 2.23
N ALA A 621 -7.43 29.58 1.91
CA ALA A 621 -6.48 29.99 0.91
C ALA A 621 -7.03 29.81 -0.52
N CYS A 622 -6.71 30.74 -1.43
CA CYS A 622 -7.03 30.62 -2.85
C CYS A 622 -5.99 29.84 -3.65
N ALA A 623 -4.79 29.68 -3.11
CA ALA A 623 -3.73 28.79 -3.58
C ALA A 623 -2.73 28.51 -2.45
N ILE A 624 -1.95 27.44 -2.61
CA ILE A 624 -0.94 27.02 -1.65
C ILE A 624 0.41 26.86 -2.35
N VAL A 625 1.46 27.43 -1.78
CA VAL A 625 2.84 27.32 -2.29
C VAL A 625 3.75 26.85 -1.15
N THR A 626 4.51 25.77 -1.36
CA THR A 626 5.43 25.25 -0.33
C THR A 626 6.85 25.02 -0.83
N ASP A 627 7.84 25.33 0.01
CA ASP A 627 9.26 25.15 -0.32
C ASP A 627 9.68 23.69 -0.46
N LYS A 628 9.07 22.81 0.34
CA LYS A 628 9.37 21.39 0.39
C LYS A 628 8.12 20.55 0.13
N GLY A 629 8.33 19.38 -0.48
CA GLY A 629 7.29 18.38 -0.69
C GLY A 629 7.18 17.96 -2.15
N GLY A 630 6.82 16.71 -2.38
CA GLY A 630 6.52 16.15 -3.70
C GLY A 630 5.01 16.07 -3.98
N SER A 631 4.65 15.43 -5.10
CA SER A 631 3.27 15.20 -5.55
C SER A 631 2.39 14.45 -4.51
N THR A 632 3.02 13.77 -3.56
CA THR A 632 2.41 12.99 -2.46
C THR A 632 2.47 13.67 -1.09
N SER A 633 2.96 14.90 -1.01
CA SER A 633 3.07 15.65 0.25
C SER A 633 1.70 16.00 0.85
N HIS A 634 1.68 16.37 2.14
CA HIS A 634 0.46 16.75 2.84
C HIS A 634 -0.33 17.86 2.11
N ALA A 635 0.36 18.93 1.68
CA ALA A 635 -0.23 20.02 0.89
C ALA A 635 -0.85 19.50 -0.42
N ALA A 636 -0.17 18.58 -1.10
CA ALA A 636 -0.60 18.04 -2.37
C ALA A 636 -1.85 17.14 -2.24
N ILE A 637 -1.91 16.29 -1.21
CA ILE A 637 -3.06 15.41 -0.97
C ILE A 637 -4.29 16.22 -0.58
N VAL A 638 -4.17 17.03 0.48
CA VAL A 638 -5.30 17.79 1.03
C VAL A 638 -5.75 18.87 0.05
N GLY A 639 -4.82 19.52 -0.65
CA GLY A 639 -5.15 20.50 -1.70
C GLY A 639 -5.96 19.92 -2.85
N ARG A 640 -5.67 18.67 -3.27
CA ARG A 640 -6.49 17.96 -4.28
C ARG A 640 -7.88 17.59 -3.76
N GLU A 641 -7.98 17.17 -2.50
CA GLU A 641 -9.27 16.87 -1.86
C GLU A 641 -10.16 18.12 -1.76
N MET A 642 -9.56 19.28 -1.51
CA MET A 642 -10.25 20.57 -1.38
C MET A 642 -10.43 21.32 -2.70
N GLY A 643 -9.81 20.86 -3.80
CA GLY A 643 -9.84 21.53 -5.10
C GLY A 643 -9.10 22.88 -5.13
N ILE A 644 -8.09 23.05 -4.27
CA ILE A 644 -7.29 24.29 -4.16
C ILE A 644 -6.04 24.13 -5.05
N PRO A 645 -5.64 25.15 -5.84
CA PRO A 645 -4.39 25.15 -6.58
C PRO A 645 -3.18 25.02 -5.66
N VAL A 646 -2.28 24.06 -5.91
CA VAL A 646 -1.11 23.81 -5.06
C VAL A 646 0.17 23.64 -5.88
N ILE A 647 1.21 24.40 -5.51
CA ILE A 647 2.59 24.22 -5.96
C ILE A 647 3.45 23.78 -4.75
N VAL A 648 4.24 22.73 -4.91
CA VAL A 648 5.12 22.20 -3.85
C VAL A 648 6.57 22.14 -4.33
N GLY A 649 7.53 22.07 -3.41
CA GLY A 649 8.94 21.90 -3.78
C GLY A 649 9.55 23.12 -4.49
N THR A 650 9.13 24.34 -4.14
CA THR A 650 9.68 25.58 -4.71
C THR A 650 11.10 25.91 -4.24
N ASN A 651 11.58 25.25 -3.19
CA ASN A 651 12.88 25.44 -2.51
C ASN A 651 13.09 26.81 -1.82
N ASN A 652 12.50 27.89 -2.33
CA ASN A 652 12.80 29.26 -1.89
C ASN A 652 11.61 30.24 -1.95
N ALA A 653 10.37 29.78 -2.11
CA ALA A 653 9.17 30.63 -2.08
C ALA A 653 9.08 31.45 -0.79
N THR A 654 9.33 30.85 0.38
CA THR A 654 9.28 31.58 1.67
C THR A 654 10.35 32.67 1.81
N LYS A 655 11.40 32.62 0.96
CA LYS A 655 12.51 33.59 0.94
C LYS A 655 12.35 34.65 -0.15
N ILE A 656 11.78 34.29 -1.29
CA ILE A 656 11.60 35.17 -2.45
C ILE A 656 10.32 35.99 -2.33
N LEU A 657 9.21 35.35 -1.98
CA LEU A 657 7.92 36.01 -1.85
C LEU A 657 7.89 36.86 -0.57
N LYS A 658 7.16 37.97 -0.60
CA LYS A 658 6.98 38.84 0.56
C LYS A 658 5.57 38.77 1.09
N ASP A 659 5.43 38.88 2.41
CA ASP A 659 4.13 38.92 3.06
C ASP A 659 3.28 40.08 2.50
N ASN A 660 2.00 39.80 2.23
CA ASN A 660 1.01 40.66 1.56
C ASN A 660 1.32 41.03 0.10
N GLU A 661 2.32 40.40 -0.53
CA GLU A 661 2.60 40.62 -1.95
C GLU A 661 1.52 39.95 -2.81
N LEU A 662 0.89 40.69 -3.70
CA LEU A 662 -0.08 40.13 -4.64
C LEU A 662 0.65 39.29 -5.69
N ILE A 663 0.25 38.03 -5.82
CA ILE A 663 0.82 37.10 -6.80
C ILE A 663 -0.26 36.33 -7.56
N THR A 664 0.15 35.76 -8.68
CA THR A 664 -0.64 34.80 -9.46
C THR A 664 0.06 33.44 -9.39
N VAL A 665 -0.64 32.44 -8.88
CA VAL A 665 -0.18 31.06 -8.79
C VAL A 665 -0.82 30.27 -9.91
N ASP A 666 -0.04 29.88 -10.91
CA ASP A 666 -0.42 28.91 -11.94
C ASP A 666 0.08 27.54 -11.51
N ALA A 667 -0.76 26.84 -10.74
CA ALA A 667 -0.48 25.50 -10.28
C ALA A 667 -0.65 24.43 -11.36
N THR A 668 -1.12 24.81 -12.57
CA THR A 668 -1.16 23.91 -13.73
C THR A 668 0.23 23.78 -14.34
N ASN A 669 0.93 24.91 -14.51
CA ASN A 669 2.29 24.94 -15.05
C ASN A 669 3.38 24.98 -13.97
N GLY A 670 3.01 25.00 -12.68
CA GLY A 670 3.95 25.04 -11.56
C GLY A 670 4.70 26.36 -11.40
N LYS A 671 4.09 27.47 -11.83
CA LYS A 671 4.72 28.80 -11.87
C LYS A 671 3.99 29.82 -11.01
N VAL A 672 4.75 30.66 -10.32
CA VAL A 672 4.24 31.81 -9.57
C VAL A 672 4.76 33.07 -10.23
N TYR A 673 3.87 34.04 -10.43
CA TYR A 673 4.19 35.31 -11.05
C TYR A 673 3.86 36.48 -10.13
N LYS A 674 4.58 37.59 -10.32
CA LYS A 674 4.34 38.81 -9.56
C LYS A 674 3.10 39.54 -10.07
N GLY A 675 2.27 40.02 -9.14
CA GLY A 675 1.06 40.77 -9.44
C GLY A 675 -0.07 39.88 -9.96
N ARG A 676 -1.11 40.55 -10.46
CA ARG A 676 -2.26 39.90 -11.09
C ARG A 676 -1.96 39.71 -12.57
N LEU A 677 -1.77 38.46 -12.98
CA LEU A 677 -1.68 38.08 -14.38
C LEU A 677 -2.94 37.33 -14.76
N ASP A 678 -3.63 37.85 -15.77
CA ASP A 678 -4.71 37.13 -16.43
C ASP A 678 -4.06 36.11 -17.36
N LEU A 679 -3.60 35.01 -16.78
CA LEU A 679 -3.11 33.85 -17.51
C LEU A 679 -4.32 33.17 -18.12
N GLY A 680 -4.82 33.77 -19.21
CA GLY A 680 -5.98 33.38 -20.00
C GLY A 680 -6.78 32.29 -19.33
N SER A 681 -7.66 32.67 -18.39
CA SER A 681 -8.76 31.78 -18.07
C SER A 681 -9.49 31.60 -19.39
N LYS A 682 -9.23 30.48 -20.08
CA LYS A 682 -10.27 29.91 -20.91
C LYS A 682 -11.42 29.75 -19.95
N LYS A 683 -12.33 30.72 -19.99
CA LYS A 683 -13.75 30.46 -19.81
C LYS A 683 -13.97 29.08 -20.40
N THR A 684 -14.41 28.19 -19.54
CA THR A 684 -14.66 26.79 -19.82
C THR A 684 -15.92 26.69 -20.71
N GLU A 685 -15.96 27.45 -21.80
CA GLU A 685 -17.04 27.55 -22.78
C GLU A 685 -16.79 26.64 -24.01
N GLU A 686 -15.62 26.00 -24.14
CA GLU A 686 -15.34 25.07 -25.25
C GLU A 686 -15.01 23.62 -24.85
N ALA A 687 -14.84 23.32 -23.55
CA ALA A 687 -14.87 21.93 -23.06
C ALA A 687 -16.32 21.41 -22.92
N SER A 688 -17.29 22.32 -22.97
CA SER A 688 -18.74 22.08 -22.91
C SER A 688 -19.36 21.60 -24.23
N LEU A 689 -18.61 21.50 -25.33
CA LEU A 689 -19.15 21.11 -26.65
C LEU A 689 -18.53 19.85 -27.27
N ARG A 690 -17.66 19.12 -26.55
CA ARG A 690 -17.13 17.80 -27.01
C ARG A 690 -17.40 16.63 -26.06
N ALA A 691 -18.14 16.87 -24.99
CA ALA A 691 -18.76 15.82 -24.17
C ALA A 691 -20.13 15.36 -24.74
N GLU A 692 -20.49 15.80 -25.94
CA GLU A 692 -21.59 15.21 -26.70
C GLU A 692 -21.03 14.06 -27.56
N SER A 693 -21.53 12.84 -27.32
CA SER A 693 -21.25 11.56 -28.01
C SER A 693 -20.31 10.54 -27.34
N ALA A 694 -20.17 10.57 -26.02
CA ALA A 694 -20.23 9.31 -25.28
C ALA A 694 -21.69 9.11 -24.91
N GLU A 695 -22.33 8.05 -25.42
CA GLU A 695 -23.74 7.74 -25.15
C GLU A 695 -24.03 7.81 -23.63
N HIS A 696 -24.59 8.95 -23.18
CA HIS A 696 -25.24 9.06 -21.89
C HIS A 696 -26.46 8.14 -21.95
N PHE A 697 -26.30 6.90 -21.49
CA PHE A 697 -27.44 6.25 -20.88
C PHE A 697 -27.76 7.07 -19.64
N GLU A 698 -28.77 7.95 -19.74
CA GLU A 698 -29.45 8.49 -18.57
C GLU A 698 -29.89 7.30 -17.74
N ILE A 699 -29.24 7.10 -16.59
CA ILE A 699 -29.64 6.06 -15.65
C ILE A 699 -30.93 6.55 -15.02
N GLU A 700 -32.06 6.17 -15.62
CA GLU A 700 -33.38 6.43 -15.07
C GLU A 700 -33.54 5.67 -13.75
N THR A 701 -33.96 6.38 -12.70
CA THR A 701 -34.26 5.84 -11.37
C THR A 701 -35.63 6.32 -10.94
N ALA A 702 -36.41 5.46 -10.28
CA ALA A 702 -37.69 5.86 -9.71
C ALA A 702 -37.50 6.73 -8.46
N THR A 703 -36.48 6.42 -7.66
CA THR A 703 -36.02 7.22 -6.53
C THR A 703 -35.19 8.39 -7.05
N GLU A 704 -35.57 9.61 -6.70
CA GLU A 704 -34.83 10.82 -7.09
C GLU A 704 -33.49 10.90 -6.34
N VAL A 705 -32.42 11.29 -7.03
CA VAL A 705 -31.12 11.56 -6.42
C VAL A 705 -30.87 13.06 -6.42
N LYS A 706 -31.02 13.68 -5.26
CA LYS A 706 -30.86 15.11 -5.01
C LYS A 706 -29.47 15.41 -4.44
N VAL A 707 -29.16 16.70 -4.32
CA VAL A 707 -27.94 17.17 -3.65
C VAL A 707 -28.23 17.87 -2.33
N VAL A 708 -27.23 17.82 -1.43
CA VAL A 708 -27.12 18.71 -0.28
C VAL A 708 -26.31 19.94 -0.69
N MET A 709 -26.80 21.13 -0.34
CA MET A 709 -26.19 22.40 -0.68
C MET A 709 -26.03 23.29 0.55
N ASP A 710 -24.81 23.77 0.78
CA ASP A 710 -24.49 24.72 1.85
C ASP A 710 -24.04 26.09 1.29
N LEU A 711 -23.55 26.13 0.05
CA LEU A 711 -22.84 27.29 -0.51
C LEU A 711 -23.39 27.69 -1.89
N PRO A 712 -23.92 28.91 -2.06
CA PRO A 712 -24.45 29.39 -3.34
C PRO A 712 -23.47 29.31 -4.52
N LYS A 713 -22.17 29.56 -4.27
CA LYS A 713 -21.13 29.56 -5.31
C LYS A 713 -20.95 28.21 -6.04
N PHE A 714 -21.40 27.11 -5.44
CA PHE A 714 -21.28 25.76 -6.01
C PHE A 714 -22.58 25.28 -6.68
N ALA A 715 -23.61 26.12 -6.75
CA ALA A 715 -24.93 25.74 -7.27
C ALA A 715 -24.88 25.22 -8.72
N GLU A 716 -24.19 25.94 -9.61
CA GLU A 716 -24.04 25.55 -11.03
C GLU A 716 -23.32 24.22 -11.18
N HIS A 717 -22.22 24.03 -10.44
CA HIS A 717 -21.48 22.77 -10.46
C HIS A 717 -22.34 21.62 -9.94
N ALA A 718 -23.10 21.82 -8.86
CA ALA A 718 -24.00 20.82 -8.32
C ALA A 718 -25.13 20.47 -9.30
N ALA A 719 -25.67 21.45 -10.04
CA ALA A 719 -26.69 21.19 -11.07
C ALA A 719 -26.12 20.34 -12.23
N GLN A 720 -24.87 20.60 -12.63
CA GLN A 720 -24.17 19.84 -13.68
C GLN A 720 -23.90 18.37 -13.33
N THR A 721 -24.02 17.97 -12.05
CA THR A 721 -23.90 16.56 -11.65
C THR A 721 -25.07 15.69 -12.14
N GLY A 722 -26.12 16.30 -12.69
CA GLY A 722 -27.34 15.60 -13.08
C GLY A 722 -28.24 15.26 -11.89
N ALA A 723 -28.14 15.98 -10.77
CA ALA A 723 -29.02 15.81 -9.62
C ALA A 723 -30.47 16.23 -9.91
N ASP A 724 -31.44 15.56 -9.31
CA ASP A 724 -32.88 15.75 -9.53
C ASP A 724 -33.47 16.94 -8.75
N GLY A 725 -32.63 17.63 -7.98
CA GLY A 725 -33.00 18.80 -7.19
C GLY A 725 -32.08 18.98 -5.98
N VAL A 726 -32.46 19.86 -5.06
CA VAL A 726 -31.76 20.11 -3.80
C VAL A 726 -32.68 19.64 -2.67
N GLY A 727 -32.31 18.53 -2.03
CA GLY A 727 -33.12 17.96 -0.94
C GLY A 727 -32.77 18.51 0.45
N LEU A 728 -31.69 19.28 0.54
CA LEU A 728 -31.35 20.08 1.72
C LEU A 728 -30.51 21.29 1.29
N LEU A 729 -31.09 22.49 1.39
CA LEU A 729 -30.37 23.75 1.40
C LEU A 729 -30.28 24.28 2.83
N ARG A 730 -29.05 24.43 3.33
CA ARG A 730 -28.74 25.04 4.63
C ARG A 730 -28.59 26.55 4.52
N VAL A 731 -29.40 27.30 5.28
CA VAL A 731 -29.31 28.79 5.33
C VAL A 731 -28.25 29.29 6.32
N GLU A 732 -27.74 28.40 7.17
CA GLU A 732 -26.81 28.71 8.25
C GLU A 732 -25.55 29.39 7.74
N HIS A 733 -24.98 28.91 6.63
CA HIS A 733 -23.79 29.55 6.06
C HIS A 733 -24.06 30.97 5.58
N MET A 734 -25.25 31.24 5.04
CA MET A 734 -25.63 32.58 4.59
C MET A 734 -25.77 33.54 5.78
N MET A 735 -26.28 33.04 6.91
CA MET A 735 -26.43 33.84 8.14
C MET A 735 -25.12 34.01 8.92
N LEU A 736 -24.35 32.93 9.10
CA LEU A 736 -23.08 32.94 9.84
C LEU A 736 -21.96 33.67 9.10
N SER A 737 -22.01 33.71 7.77
CA SER A 737 -21.11 34.56 6.97
C SER A 737 -21.51 36.04 6.98
N GLY A 738 -22.68 36.35 7.53
CA GLY A 738 -23.18 37.72 7.69
C GLY A 738 -22.35 38.50 8.72
N LYS A 739 -22.53 39.83 8.72
CA LYS A 739 -21.73 40.73 9.56
C LYS A 739 -22.08 40.65 11.05
N ALA A 740 -23.31 40.27 11.39
CA ALA A 740 -23.83 40.31 12.75
C ALA A 740 -24.91 39.25 12.97
N HIS A 741 -25.21 38.99 14.25
CA HIS A 741 -26.22 38.03 14.67
C HIS A 741 -27.60 38.33 14.03
N PRO A 742 -28.32 37.34 13.46
CA PRO A 742 -29.58 37.59 12.75
C PRO A 742 -30.64 38.31 13.58
N SER A 743 -30.83 37.90 14.83
CA SER A 743 -31.81 38.53 15.73
C SER A 743 -31.38 39.94 16.14
N PHE A 744 -30.07 40.22 16.20
CA PHE A 744 -29.54 41.56 16.44
C PHE A 744 -29.79 42.48 15.25
N LEU A 745 -29.56 42.01 14.02
CA LEU A 745 -29.86 42.76 12.79
C LEU A 745 -31.34 43.16 12.75
N ILE A 746 -32.26 42.26 13.12
CA ILE A 746 -33.69 42.57 13.17
C ILE A 746 -33.99 43.61 14.26
N LYS A 747 -33.53 43.38 15.50
CA LYS A 747 -33.77 44.29 16.65
C LYS A 747 -33.18 45.69 16.45
N SER A 748 -32.08 45.80 15.70
CA SER A 748 -31.42 47.07 15.37
C SER A 748 -31.97 47.78 14.12
N GLY A 749 -33.05 47.27 13.51
CA GLY A 749 -33.66 47.87 12.31
C GLY A 749 -32.91 47.59 11.01
N ARG A 750 -31.90 46.71 11.02
CA ARG A 750 -31.07 46.29 9.88
C ARG A 750 -31.58 45.01 9.21
N LYS A 751 -32.86 44.66 9.38
CA LYS A 751 -33.53 43.48 8.78
C LYS A 751 -33.29 43.34 7.27
N ALA A 752 -33.22 44.46 6.54
CA ALA A 752 -33.00 44.48 5.10
C ALA A 752 -31.65 43.86 4.67
N GLU A 753 -30.61 43.94 5.51
CA GLU A 753 -29.31 43.31 5.23
C GLU A 753 -29.42 41.78 5.24
N LEU A 754 -30.02 41.22 6.30
CA LEU A 754 -30.27 39.78 6.41
C LEU A 754 -31.14 39.27 5.25
N LEU A 755 -32.20 40.03 4.91
CA LEU A 755 -33.10 39.69 3.82
C LEU A 755 -32.37 39.67 2.47
N SER A 756 -31.52 40.66 2.21
CA SER A 756 -30.71 40.73 0.98
C SER A 756 -29.75 39.54 0.85
N ASP A 757 -29.05 39.18 1.94
CA ASP A 757 -28.09 38.07 1.94
C ASP A 757 -28.79 36.73 1.66
N LEU A 758 -29.93 36.49 2.33
CA LEU A 758 -30.75 35.30 2.14
C LEU A 758 -31.32 35.21 0.71
N VAL A 759 -31.91 36.30 0.20
CA VAL A 759 -32.49 36.34 -1.15
C VAL A 759 -31.41 36.10 -2.20
N SER A 760 -30.26 36.76 -2.09
CA SER A 760 -29.15 36.60 -3.03
C SER A 760 -28.63 35.15 -3.07
N GLY A 761 -28.36 34.57 -1.89
CA GLY A 761 -27.83 33.22 -1.78
C GLY A 761 -28.82 32.15 -2.29
N MET A 762 -30.08 32.22 -1.85
CA MET A 762 -31.11 31.26 -2.26
C MET A 762 -31.51 31.43 -3.74
N THR A 763 -31.56 32.65 -4.28
CA THR A 763 -31.87 32.89 -5.70
C THR A 763 -30.84 32.21 -6.62
N THR A 764 -29.56 32.29 -6.26
CA THR A 764 -28.47 31.65 -7.03
C THR A 764 -28.70 30.15 -7.15
N ILE A 765 -29.11 29.51 -6.05
CA ILE A 765 -29.36 28.07 -6.00
C ILE A 765 -30.67 27.72 -6.72
N ALA A 766 -31.74 28.48 -6.47
CA ALA A 766 -33.05 28.26 -7.09
C ALA A 766 -32.99 28.36 -8.63
N ARG A 767 -32.18 29.27 -9.18
CA ARG A 767 -31.93 29.40 -10.62
C ARG A 767 -31.17 28.22 -11.21
N ALA A 768 -30.08 27.80 -10.56
CA ALA A 768 -29.29 26.65 -11.03
C ALA A 768 -30.12 25.36 -11.11
N PHE A 769 -31.16 25.24 -10.27
CA PHE A 769 -32.08 24.10 -10.22
C PHE A 769 -33.48 24.45 -10.74
N GLN A 770 -33.62 25.38 -11.69
CA GLN A 770 -34.92 25.77 -12.23
C GLN A 770 -35.69 24.55 -12.77
N GLY A 771 -36.97 24.43 -12.39
CA GLY A 771 -37.82 23.28 -12.72
C GLY A 771 -37.62 22.04 -11.82
N LYS A 772 -36.61 22.06 -10.93
CA LYS A 772 -36.34 21.03 -9.93
C LYS A 772 -36.56 21.57 -8.52
N LYS A 773 -37.01 20.72 -7.60
CA LYS A 773 -37.35 21.13 -6.23
C LYS A 773 -36.11 21.54 -5.45
N VAL A 774 -36.21 22.62 -4.68
CA VAL A 774 -35.19 23.11 -3.75
C VAL A 774 -35.80 23.25 -2.37
N TRP A 775 -35.45 22.36 -1.44
CA TRP A 775 -35.97 22.38 -0.08
C TRP A 775 -35.00 23.08 0.87
N VAL A 776 -35.46 24.20 1.43
CA VAL A 776 -34.69 25.05 2.34
C VAL A 776 -34.99 24.66 3.77
N ARG A 777 -33.96 24.25 4.50
CA ARG A 777 -34.06 24.09 5.95
C ARG A 777 -33.92 25.46 6.58
N LEU A 778 -34.88 25.84 7.42
CA LEU A 778 -34.78 27.06 8.22
C LEU A 778 -33.64 26.95 9.25
N LEU A 779 -33.31 28.07 9.87
CA LEU A 779 -32.18 28.21 10.77
C LEU A 779 -32.12 27.12 11.86
N ASP A 780 -31.04 26.35 11.86
CA ASP A 780 -30.78 25.30 12.84
C ASP A 780 -29.34 25.40 13.40
N VAL A 781 -29.05 26.52 14.05
CA VAL A 781 -27.75 26.82 14.67
C VAL A 781 -27.92 26.92 16.20
N PRO A 782 -27.06 26.25 17.00
CA PRO A 782 -27.05 26.37 18.46
C PRO A 782 -26.47 27.70 18.95
N THR A 783 -26.77 28.03 20.21
CA THR A 783 -26.43 29.33 20.84
C THR A 783 -24.93 29.63 20.84
N ASP A 784 -24.09 28.61 20.97
CA ASP A 784 -22.63 28.72 21.07
C ASP A 784 -21.95 29.14 19.75
N GLU A 785 -22.51 28.73 18.60
CA GLU A 785 -21.99 29.14 17.28
C GLU A 785 -22.23 30.63 16.99
N PHE A 786 -23.26 31.23 17.59
CA PHE A 786 -23.59 32.64 17.41
C PHE A 786 -22.85 33.60 18.35
N ARG A 787 -22.31 33.12 19.48
CA ARG A 787 -21.70 33.99 20.53
C ARG A 787 -20.57 34.88 20.03
N ASN A 788 -19.84 34.43 19.01
CA ASN A 788 -18.69 35.14 18.47
C ASN A 788 -19.07 36.21 17.42
N MET A 789 -20.35 36.32 17.05
CA MET A 789 -20.82 37.34 16.11
C MET A 789 -21.13 38.66 16.81
N GLU A 790 -21.06 39.76 16.06
CA GLU A 790 -21.54 41.07 16.53
C GLU A 790 -23.02 40.98 16.94
N GLY A 791 -23.34 41.32 18.19
CA GLY A 791 -24.70 41.22 18.73
C GLY A 791 -25.10 39.82 19.20
N GLY A 792 -24.19 38.84 19.17
CA GLY A 792 -24.38 37.47 19.68
C GLY A 792 -23.89 37.29 21.13
N GLN A 793 -23.31 38.31 21.76
CA GLN A 793 -22.72 38.20 23.10
C GLN A 793 -23.72 37.86 24.20
N ASP A 794 -25.00 38.16 23.98
CA ASP A 794 -26.10 37.87 24.91
C ASP A 794 -26.68 36.46 24.74
N GLU A 795 -26.16 35.65 23.81
CA GLU A 795 -26.57 34.26 23.63
C GLU A 795 -26.29 33.43 24.89
N ALA A 796 -27.33 32.80 25.42
CA ALA A 796 -27.24 32.03 26.66
C ALA A 796 -26.18 30.93 26.57
N ILE A 797 -25.47 30.69 27.69
CA ILE A 797 -24.59 29.54 27.82
C ILE A 797 -25.43 28.33 28.20
N GLU A 798 -25.51 27.36 27.29
CA GLU A 798 -26.24 26.11 27.47
C GLU A 798 -25.26 24.97 27.79
N ASP A 799 -25.60 24.13 28.77
CA ASP A 799 -24.79 22.95 29.12
C ASP A 799 -24.74 21.93 27.97
N ASN A 800 -25.81 21.87 27.16
CA ASN A 800 -25.93 20.94 26.04
C ASN A 800 -26.50 21.67 24.81
N PRO A 801 -25.69 22.47 24.08
CA PRO A 801 -26.17 23.29 22.96
C PRO A 801 -26.88 22.50 21.86
N MET A 802 -26.46 21.25 21.61
CA MET A 802 -27.12 20.37 20.63
C MET A 802 -28.61 20.12 20.95
N MET A 803 -28.96 20.03 22.24
CA MET A 803 -30.35 19.86 22.71
C MET A 803 -31.04 21.18 23.07
N GLY A 804 -30.40 22.32 22.80
CA GLY A 804 -30.77 23.63 23.34
C GLY A 804 -31.72 24.47 22.48
N PHE A 805 -31.56 25.79 22.56
CA PHE A 805 -32.35 26.82 21.92
C PHE A 805 -31.94 27.06 20.44
N ARG A 806 -32.38 26.13 19.58
CA ARG A 806 -32.14 26.12 18.12
C ARG A 806 -33.33 25.57 17.34
N GLY A 807 -33.24 25.60 16.01
CA GLY A 807 -34.26 25.09 15.11
C GLY A 807 -35.61 25.74 15.35
N ILE A 808 -36.69 24.94 15.27
CA ILE A 808 -38.05 25.45 15.48
C ILE A 808 -38.27 26.11 16.85
N ARG A 809 -37.51 25.74 17.87
CA ARG A 809 -37.63 26.33 19.22
C ARG A 809 -37.19 27.79 19.22
N ARG A 810 -36.10 28.08 18.50
CA ARG A 810 -35.61 29.44 18.31
C ARG A 810 -36.55 30.23 17.42
N ASP A 811 -36.95 29.67 16.29
CA ASP A 811 -37.85 30.31 15.34
C ASP A 811 -39.21 30.70 15.96
N LEU A 812 -39.76 29.87 16.86
CA LEU A 812 -40.98 30.19 17.59
C LEU A 812 -40.75 31.14 18.77
N GLY A 813 -39.57 31.09 19.39
CA GLY A 813 -39.14 32.05 20.43
C GLY A 813 -38.86 33.44 19.87
N GLU A 814 -38.47 33.52 18.59
CA GLU A 814 -38.16 34.75 17.87
C GLU A 814 -38.93 34.81 16.52
N PRO A 815 -40.28 34.99 16.53
CA PRO A 815 -41.11 34.86 15.33
C PRO A 815 -40.73 35.77 14.16
N GLU A 816 -40.16 36.95 14.43
CA GLU A 816 -39.71 37.86 13.37
C GLU A 816 -38.51 37.32 12.60
N LEU A 817 -37.66 36.49 13.22
CA LEU A 817 -36.57 35.79 12.53
C LEU A 817 -37.12 34.73 11.58
N PHE A 818 -38.10 33.95 12.04
CA PHE A 818 -38.82 32.99 11.20
C PHE A 818 -39.47 33.69 10.00
N LYS A 819 -40.25 34.75 10.25
CA LYS A 819 -40.92 35.50 9.17
C LYS A 819 -39.93 36.08 8.17
N THR A 820 -38.77 36.58 8.62
CA THR A 820 -37.73 37.11 7.71
C THR A 820 -37.22 36.06 6.73
N GLN A 821 -37.04 34.81 7.19
CA GLN A 821 -36.67 33.70 6.30
C GLN A 821 -37.77 33.38 5.27
N ILE A 822 -39.04 33.39 5.69
CA ILE A 822 -40.18 33.16 4.79
C ILE A 822 -40.36 34.32 3.80
N GLU A 823 -40.17 35.57 4.23
CA GLU A 823 -40.19 36.75 3.37
C GLU A 823 -39.10 36.67 2.29
N ALA A 824 -37.91 36.15 2.62
CA ALA A 824 -36.85 35.92 1.64
C ALA A 824 -37.32 34.93 0.55
N ILE A 825 -37.95 33.81 0.95
CA ILE A 825 -38.52 32.84 0.01
C ILE A 825 -39.64 33.48 -0.83
N LYS A 826 -40.45 34.34 -0.22
CA LYS A 826 -41.52 35.07 -0.91
C LYS A 826 -40.99 35.94 -2.04
N GLN A 827 -39.94 36.72 -1.80
CA GLN A 827 -39.31 37.54 -2.85
C GLN A 827 -38.78 36.69 -4.01
N ILE A 828 -38.29 35.49 -3.73
CA ILE A 828 -37.79 34.55 -4.74
C ILE A 828 -38.95 34.00 -5.59
N HIS A 829 -40.07 33.65 -4.95
CA HIS A 829 -41.28 33.23 -5.64
C HIS A 829 -41.90 34.35 -6.50
N GLU A 830 -41.96 35.57 -5.96
CA GLU A 830 -42.44 36.75 -6.69
C GLU A 830 -41.53 37.10 -7.89
N ALA A 831 -40.24 36.74 -7.82
CA ALA A 831 -39.31 36.81 -8.95
C ALA A 831 -39.45 35.65 -9.97
N GLY A 832 -40.44 34.77 -9.81
CA GLY A 832 -40.77 33.68 -10.73
C GLY A 832 -40.10 32.33 -10.42
N LEU A 833 -39.35 32.23 -9.33
CA LEU A 833 -38.66 31.00 -8.90
C LEU A 833 -39.47 30.29 -7.81
N THR A 834 -40.56 29.63 -8.22
CA THR A 834 -41.52 28.97 -7.31
C THR A 834 -41.10 27.56 -6.89
N ASN A 835 -39.92 27.10 -7.30
CA ASN A 835 -39.38 25.76 -7.00
C ASN A 835 -38.78 25.63 -5.58
N VAL A 836 -38.87 26.67 -4.76
CA VAL A 836 -38.31 26.73 -3.41
C VAL A 836 -39.37 26.35 -2.38
N GLY A 837 -39.15 25.27 -1.64
CA GLY A 837 -39.97 24.82 -0.51
C GLY A 837 -39.27 25.04 0.83
N VAL A 838 -40.03 24.94 1.92
CA VAL A 838 -39.54 25.16 3.30
C VAL A 838 -39.60 23.88 4.14
N MET A 839 -38.56 23.66 4.94
CA MET A 839 -38.42 22.54 5.84
C MET A 839 -38.13 23.00 7.27
N ILE A 840 -38.96 22.57 8.21
CA ILE A 840 -38.86 22.93 9.63
C ILE A 840 -37.96 21.93 10.40
N PRO A 841 -36.85 22.37 11.01
CA PRO A 841 -35.96 21.52 11.79
C PRO A 841 -36.41 21.32 13.26
N LEU A 842 -35.90 20.28 13.90
CA LEU A 842 -35.99 19.96 15.34
C LEU A 842 -37.42 19.85 15.91
N VAL A 843 -38.35 19.37 15.09
CA VAL A 843 -39.75 19.17 15.48
C VAL A 843 -39.86 18.13 16.58
N THR A 844 -40.65 18.43 17.61
CA THR A 844 -40.91 17.55 18.77
C THR A 844 -42.38 17.50 19.18
N HIS A 845 -43.18 18.48 18.77
CA HIS A 845 -44.61 18.57 19.08
C HIS A 845 -45.44 18.97 17.87
N LEU A 846 -46.69 18.49 17.80
CA LEU A 846 -47.61 18.83 16.71
C LEU A 846 -47.94 20.33 16.68
N ASP A 847 -48.05 20.98 17.84
CA ASP A 847 -48.39 22.41 17.91
C ASP A 847 -47.30 23.31 17.30
N GLN A 848 -46.05 22.86 17.28
CA GLN A 848 -44.97 23.56 16.58
C GLN A 848 -45.26 23.65 15.07
N ILE A 849 -45.80 22.58 14.48
CA ILE A 849 -46.18 22.55 13.06
C ILE A 849 -47.33 23.51 12.77
N LYS A 850 -48.35 23.55 13.62
CA LYS A 850 -49.48 24.47 13.50
C LYS A 850 -49.01 25.92 13.58
N GLN A 851 -48.18 26.24 14.57
CA GLN A 851 -47.61 27.57 14.74
C GLN A 851 -46.73 27.99 13.56
N SER A 852 -45.88 27.11 13.03
CA SER A 852 -45.09 27.39 11.81
C SER A 852 -45.99 27.71 10.63
N LYS A 853 -47.07 26.94 10.42
CA LYS A 853 -48.03 27.21 9.33
C LYS A 853 -48.73 28.55 9.50
N ASP A 854 -49.14 28.89 10.70
CA ASP A 854 -49.79 30.18 10.98
C ASP A 854 -48.84 31.36 10.74
N LEU A 855 -47.55 31.22 11.08
CA LEU A 855 -46.53 32.23 10.75
C LEU A 855 -46.30 32.34 9.24
N ILE A 856 -46.28 31.23 8.50
CA ILE A 856 -46.18 31.24 7.03
C ILE A 856 -47.41 31.94 6.40
N ARG A 857 -48.62 31.69 6.92
CA ARG A 857 -49.85 32.39 6.51
C ARG A 857 -49.78 33.89 6.74
N GLN A 858 -49.21 34.31 7.86
CA GLN A 858 -48.98 35.74 8.15
C GLN A 858 -48.03 36.39 7.14
N CYS A 859 -47.09 35.65 6.56
CA CYS A 859 -46.23 36.11 5.47
C CYS A 859 -46.94 36.13 4.09
N GLY A 860 -48.16 35.60 3.99
CA GLY A 860 -48.97 35.60 2.78
C GLY A 860 -48.81 34.38 1.88
N PHE A 861 -48.37 33.25 2.44
CA PHE A 861 -48.37 31.94 1.76
C PHE A 861 -49.36 31.00 2.45
N GLU A 862 -50.13 30.22 1.69
CA GLU A 862 -50.81 29.04 2.23
C GLU A 862 -49.87 27.82 2.17
N PRO A 863 -49.44 27.26 3.32
CA PRO A 863 -48.59 26.08 3.35
C PRO A 863 -49.20 24.90 2.60
N CYS A 864 -48.38 24.11 1.91
CA CYS A 864 -48.77 22.98 1.07
C CYS A 864 -49.54 23.31 -0.21
N LYS A 865 -49.90 24.57 -0.43
CA LYS A 865 -50.58 25.04 -1.65
C LYS A 865 -49.71 26.00 -2.45
N ASP A 866 -49.29 27.09 -1.81
CA ASP A 866 -48.49 28.13 -2.46
C ASP A 866 -46.98 27.87 -2.29
N ILE A 867 -46.62 27.18 -1.21
CA ILE A 867 -45.25 26.77 -0.89
C ILE A 867 -45.24 25.32 -0.40
N GLU A 868 -44.32 24.50 -0.92
CA GLU A 868 -44.11 23.16 -0.36
C GLU A 868 -43.63 23.28 1.09
N PHE A 869 -44.32 22.62 1.99
CA PHE A 869 -44.07 22.66 3.42
C PHE A 869 -43.75 21.25 3.92
N GLY A 870 -42.59 21.10 4.55
CA GLY A 870 -42.13 19.84 5.10
C GLY A 870 -41.43 20.00 6.43
N ILE A 871 -41.04 18.88 7.01
CA ILE A 871 -40.32 18.83 8.29
C ILE A 871 -39.07 17.97 8.18
N MET A 872 -38.10 18.27 9.04
CA MET A 872 -36.98 17.38 9.26
C MET A 872 -37.36 16.37 10.36
N VAL A 873 -37.34 15.08 10.02
CA VAL A 873 -37.56 13.99 10.97
C VAL A 873 -36.20 13.61 11.55
N GLU A 874 -35.87 14.27 12.65
CA GLU A 874 -34.56 14.14 13.30
C GLU A 874 -34.63 13.98 14.82
N THR A 875 -35.83 13.95 15.38
CA THR A 875 -36.05 13.63 16.79
C THR A 875 -36.86 12.34 16.93
N PRO A 876 -36.58 11.51 17.96
CA PRO A 876 -37.41 10.34 18.25
C PRO A 876 -38.88 10.73 18.49
N ALA A 877 -39.14 11.93 19.04
CA ALA A 877 -40.48 12.45 19.22
C ALA A 877 -41.22 12.59 17.88
N ALA A 878 -40.62 13.26 16.89
CA ALA A 878 -41.18 13.39 15.54
C ALA A 878 -41.47 12.03 14.89
N VAL A 879 -40.61 11.04 15.12
CA VAL A 879 -40.85 9.66 14.66
C VAL A 879 -42.09 9.05 15.30
N GLN A 880 -42.29 9.24 16.60
CA GLN A 880 -43.46 8.69 17.30
C GLN A 880 -44.77 9.35 16.88
N ILE A 881 -44.76 10.65 16.60
CA ILE A 881 -45.97 11.42 16.24
C ILE A 881 -46.12 11.67 14.73
N ILE A 882 -45.41 10.90 13.90
CA ILE A 882 -45.38 11.12 12.46
C ILE A 882 -46.76 10.96 11.80
N ASP A 883 -47.61 10.07 12.32
CA ASP A 883 -48.97 9.87 11.80
C ASP A 883 -49.83 11.12 12.03
N GLU A 884 -49.76 11.73 13.21
CA GLU A 884 -50.42 12.99 13.53
C GLU A 884 -49.88 14.15 12.69
N ILE A 885 -48.56 14.23 12.50
CA ILE A 885 -47.93 15.25 11.65
C ILE A 885 -48.41 15.11 10.20
N CYS A 886 -48.46 13.90 9.66
CA CYS A 886 -48.97 13.66 8.30
C CYS A 886 -50.45 14.06 8.16
N ARG A 887 -51.28 13.78 9.18
CA ARG A 887 -52.71 14.19 9.18
C ARG A 887 -52.90 15.70 9.24
N GLU A 888 -52.03 16.41 9.96
CA GLU A 888 -52.05 17.87 10.01
C GLU A 888 -51.73 18.48 8.62
N GLY A 889 -51.07 17.73 7.74
CA GLY A 889 -50.86 18.06 6.33
C GLY A 889 -49.48 18.62 6.07
N ILE A 890 -48.62 17.85 5.41
CA ILE A 890 -47.28 18.22 4.97
C ILE A 890 -47.03 17.63 3.58
N ASN A 891 -46.17 18.23 2.76
CA ASN A 891 -45.83 17.69 1.44
C ASN A 891 -44.70 16.67 1.51
N PHE A 892 -43.72 16.89 2.39
CA PHE A 892 -42.54 16.05 2.48
C PHE A 892 -41.95 15.98 3.89
N VAL A 893 -41.14 14.95 4.12
CA VAL A 893 -40.25 14.80 5.26
C VAL A 893 -38.82 14.53 4.78
N SER A 894 -37.83 15.04 5.51
CA SER A 894 -36.43 14.68 5.29
C SER A 894 -35.79 14.16 6.57
N PHE A 895 -35.13 13.01 6.51
CA PHE A 895 -34.41 12.47 7.65
C PHE A 895 -33.11 13.24 7.88
N GLY A 896 -33.00 13.88 9.04
CA GLY A 896 -31.73 14.37 9.59
C GLY A 896 -31.07 13.26 10.39
N THR A 897 -30.35 12.34 9.73
CA THR A 897 -29.81 11.14 10.40
C THR A 897 -28.78 11.45 11.47
N ASN A 898 -28.11 12.60 11.37
CA ASN A 898 -27.17 13.07 12.37
C ASN A 898 -27.85 13.18 13.73
N ASP A 899 -28.87 14.03 13.84
CA ASP A 899 -29.55 14.28 15.09
C ASP A 899 -30.46 13.11 15.49
N LEU A 900 -31.08 12.42 14.51
CA LEU A 900 -31.88 11.23 14.79
C LEU A 900 -31.05 10.15 15.49
N THR A 901 -29.82 9.93 15.03
CA THR A 901 -28.90 8.95 15.61
C THR A 901 -28.44 9.40 16.99
N GLN A 902 -28.04 10.67 17.14
CA GLN A 902 -27.61 11.23 18.43
C GLN A 902 -28.70 11.07 19.50
N TYR A 903 -29.94 11.43 19.20
CA TYR A 903 -31.03 11.34 20.18
C TYR A 903 -31.56 9.93 20.39
N THR A 904 -31.57 9.10 19.35
CA THR A 904 -32.00 7.69 19.49
C THR A 904 -31.05 6.89 20.37
N LEU A 905 -29.75 7.15 20.24
CA LEU A 905 -28.71 6.42 20.97
C LEU A 905 -28.26 7.15 22.25
N ALA A 906 -28.76 8.37 22.48
CA ALA A 906 -28.33 9.26 23.55
C ALA A 906 -26.80 9.51 23.55
N ILE A 907 -26.27 9.88 22.37
CA ILE A 907 -24.84 10.10 22.14
C ILE A 907 -24.62 11.49 21.57
N ASP A 908 -23.71 12.24 22.17
CA ASP A 908 -23.11 13.41 21.56
C ASP A 908 -21.94 12.96 20.68
N ARG A 909 -22.06 13.15 19.36
CA ARG A 909 -21.02 12.74 18.40
C ARG A 909 -19.74 13.58 18.51
N ASN A 910 -19.81 14.77 19.11
CA ASN A 910 -18.64 15.62 19.36
C ASN A 910 -17.91 15.20 20.64
N ASN A 911 -18.52 14.32 21.45
CA ASN A 911 -17.90 13.77 22.64
C ASN A 911 -17.06 12.53 22.30
N ALA A 912 -15.74 12.72 22.26
CA ALA A 912 -14.76 11.69 21.92
C ALA A 912 -14.86 10.40 22.77
N ARG A 913 -15.47 10.42 23.96
CA ARG A 913 -15.63 9.23 24.82
C ARG A 913 -16.78 8.30 24.39
N VAL A 914 -17.76 8.83 23.67
CA VAL A 914 -18.97 8.10 23.26
C VAL A 914 -19.19 8.12 21.74
N GLN A 915 -18.40 8.91 21.00
CA GLN A 915 -18.48 9.00 19.54
C GLN A 915 -18.34 7.64 18.85
N ASN A 916 -17.60 6.70 19.42
CA ASN A 916 -17.46 5.34 18.90
C ASN A 916 -18.76 4.51 18.94
N LEU A 917 -19.75 4.93 19.74
CA LEU A 917 -21.07 4.30 19.83
C LEU A 917 -22.04 4.88 18.79
N TYR A 918 -21.68 5.96 18.10
CA TYR A 918 -22.51 6.61 17.07
C TYR A 918 -22.54 5.75 15.80
N ASP A 919 -23.72 5.26 15.43
CA ASP A 919 -23.91 4.49 14.19
C ASP A 919 -25.29 4.78 13.58
N GLU A 920 -25.29 5.39 12.40
CA GLU A 920 -26.51 5.68 11.63
C GLU A 920 -27.17 4.43 11.06
N MET A 921 -26.41 3.33 10.92
CA MET A 921 -26.91 2.02 10.50
C MET A 921 -27.43 1.20 11.69
N HIS A 922 -27.45 1.78 12.91
CA HIS A 922 -27.92 1.07 14.09
C HIS A 922 -29.38 0.60 13.91
N PRO A 923 -29.74 -0.64 14.30
CA PRO A 923 -31.08 -1.18 14.07
C PRO A 923 -32.22 -0.36 14.67
N ALA A 924 -31.98 0.42 15.74
CA ALA A 924 -32.98 1.35 16.28
C ALA A 924 -33.24 2.53 15.34
N VAL A 925 -32.21 3.08 14.70
CA VAL A 925 -32.31 4.19 13.75
C VAL A 925 -32.97 3.72 12.45
N LEU A 926 -32.50 2.59 11.89
CA LEU A 926 -33.08 2.02 10.67
C LEU A 926 -34.57 1.67 10.84
N ARG A 927 -34.97 1.12 12.00
CA ARG A 927 -36.39 0.85 12.28
C ARG A 927 -37.24 2.12 12.36
N GLN A 928 -36.71 3.20 12.92
CA GLN A 928 -37.39 4.49 12.95
C GLN A 928 -37.57 5.06 11.54
N ILE A 929 -36.51 5.07 10.73
CA ILE A 929 -36.55 5.49 9.32
C ILE A 929 -37.60 4.68 8.54
N ALA A 930 -37.53 3.34 8.61
CA ALA A 930 -38.47 2.47 7.91
C ALA A 930 -39.92 2.68 8.35
N SER A 931 -40.16 2.90 9.66
CA SER A 931 -41.49 3.17 10.20
C SER A 931 -42.06 4.48 9.65
N VAL A 932 -41.25 5.54 9.63
CA VAL A 932 -41.66 6.85 9.08
C VAL A 932 -41.96 6.74 7.60
N ILE A 933 -41.09 6.11 6.80
CA ILE A 933 -41.33 5.92 5.35
C ILE A 933 -42.66 5.21 5.13
N LYS A 934 -42.93 4.16 5.89
CA LYS A 934 -44.19 3.40 5.80
C LYS A 934 -45.42 4.26 6.11
N VAL A 935 -45.36 5.09 7.16
CA VAL A 935 -46.47 5.98 7.52
C VAL A 935 -46.65 7.09 6.48
N CYS A 936 -45.58 7.77 6.08
CA CYS A 936 -45.65 8.85 5.09
C CYS A 936 -46.23 8.38 3.75
N LYS A 937 -45.85 7.17 3.29
CA LYS A 937 -46.45 6.55 2.09
C LYS A 937 -47.97 6.39 2.16
N LYS A 938 -48.51 6.05 3.34
CA LYS A 938 -49.96 5.91 3.54
C LYS A 938 -50.70 7.24 3.31
N TYR A 939 -50.05 8.36 3.59
CA TYR A 939 -50.61 9.70 3.43
C TYR A 939 -50.17 10.40 2.13
N GLY A 940 -49.37 9.74 1.28
CA GLY A 940 -48.82 10.36 0.07
C GLY A 940 -47.83 11.50 0.35
N VAL A 941 -47.15 11.46 1.50
CA VAL A 941 -46.11 12.43 1.89
C VAL A 941 -44.76 11.93 1.37
N ASN A 942 -44.05 12.79 0.63
CA ASN A 942 -42.74 12.43 0.07
C ASN A 942 -41.70 12.28 1.18
N THR A 943 -40.82 11.29 1.04
CA THR A 943 -39.79 10.95 2.02
C THR A 943 -38.41 11.13 1.40
N SER A 944 -37.51 11.77 2.15
CA SER A 944 -36.14 11.99 1.74
C SER A 944 -35.16 11.75 2.88
N ILE A 945 -33.91 11.49 2.56
CA ILE A 945 -32.79 11.53 3.52
C ILE A 945 -31.83 12.63 3.11
N CYS A 946 -31.19 13.26 4.08
CA CYS A 946 -30.14 14.23 3.85
C CYS A 946 -28.98 14.06 4.85
N GLY A 947 -27.82 14.60 4.51
CA GLY A 947 -26.58 14.42 5.26
C GLY A 947 -25.69 13.32 4.69
N GLN A 948 -24.56 13.05 5.36
CA GLN A 948 -23.53 12.13 4.87
C GLN A 948 -24.05 10.69 4.72
N ALA A 949 -25.05 10.28 5.49
CA ALA A 949 -25.71 8.99 5.34
C ALA A 949 -26.31 8.78 3.94
N GLY A 950 -26.86 9.83 3.31
CA GLY A 950 -27.41 9.77 1.95
C GLY A 950 -26.35 9.47 0.89
N SER A 951 -25.08 9.77 1.17
CA SER A 951 -23.93 9.49 0.32
C SER A 951 -23.34 8.08 0.53
N ARG A 952 -23.91 7.25 1.42
CA ARG A 952 -23.45 5.87 1.69
C ARG A 952 -24.23 4.84 0.85
N PRO A 953 -23.57 4.00 0.04
CA PRO A 953 -24.25 3.00 -0.79
C PRO A 953 -25.15 2.02 -0.02
N GLU A 954 -24.73 1.58 1.18
CA GLU A 954 -25.49 0.64 2.01
C GLU A 954 -26.79 1.24 2.56
N MET A 955 -26.75 2.52 2.96
CA MET A 955 -27.92 3.28 3.37
C MET A 955 -28.85 3.48 2.16
N ALA A 956 -28.31 3.86 1.01
CA ALA A 956 -29.11 4.02 -0.21
C ALA A 956 -29.83 2.71 -0.62
N GLU A 957 -29.17 1.56 -0.58
CA GLU A 957 -29.82 0.27 -0.85
C GLU A 957 -30.92 -0.05 0.18
N PHE A 958 -30.69 0.24 1.47
CA PHE A 958 -31.70 0.08 2.53
C PHE A 958 -32.93 0.98 2.28
N LEU A 959 -32.71 2.25 1.96
CA LEU A 959 -33.80 3.21 1.77
C LEU A 959 -34.62 2.89 0.53
N VAL A 960 -34.00 2.46 -0.56
CA VAL A 960 -34.70 1.99 -1.76
C VAL A 960 -35.57 0.76 -1.45
N LYS A 961 -35.11 -0.15 -0.58
CA LYS A 961 -35.93 -1.29 -0.11
C LYS A 961 -37.12 -0.87 0.75
N CYS A 962 -36.96 0.17 1.58
CA CYS A 962 -38.08 0.80 2.29
C CYS A 962 -38.99 1.60 1.32
N GLY A 963 -38.45 1.91 0.13
CA GLY A 963 -39.02 2.68 -0.96
C GLY A 963 -39.13 4.16 -0.62
N ILE A 964 -38.03 4.75 -0.17
CA ILE A 964 -37.91 6.21 -0.07
C ILE A 964 -38.17 6.88 -1.44
N ASP A 965 -38.62 8.13 -1.45
CA ASP A 965 -38.91 8.88 -2.69
C ASP A 965 -37.66 9.60 -3.23
N SER A 966 -36.80 10.14 -2.34
CA SER A 966 -35.55 10.77 -2.76
C SER A 966 -34.37 10.57 -1.79
N ILE A 967 -33.15 10.61 -2.31
CA ILE A 967 -31.91 10.53 -1.52
C ILE A 967 -31.05 11.74 -1.85
N SER A 968 -30.68 12.53 -0.84
CA SER A 968 -29.81 13.70 -1.02
C SER A 968 -28.36 13.34 -0.69
N ALA A 969 -27.49 13.35 -1.69
CA ALA A 969 -26.06 13.06 -1.57
C ALA A 969 -25.21 14.32 -1.68
N ASN A 970 -23.91 14.22 -1.36
CA ASN A 970 -22.96 15.27 -1.71
C ASN A 970 -22.79 15.33 -3.25
N PRO A 971 -22.47 16.50 -3.84
CA PRO A 971 -22.35 16.65 -5.29
C PRO A 971 -21.41 15.63 -5.97
N ASP A 972 -20.30 15.28 -5.33
CA ASP A 972 -19.33 14.29 -5.83
C ASP A 972 -19.85 12.84 -5.81
N ALA A 973 -20.84 12.56 -4.97
CA ALA A 973 -21.41 11.22 -4.80
C ALA A 973 -22.67 10.96 -5.65
N VAL A 974 -23.25 11.98 -6.29
CA VAL A 974 -24.54 11.88 -7.04
C VAL A 974 -24.54 10.73 -8.04
N HIS A 975 -23.53 10.64 -8.91
CA HIS A 975 -23.47 9.60 -9.94
C HIS A 975 -23.33 8.19 -9.34
N THR A 976 -22.51 8.07 -8.29
CA THR A 976 -22.32 6.82 -7.55
C THR A 976 -23.62 6.35 -6.90
N ILE A 977 -24.32 7.26 -6.20
CA ILE A 977 -25.59 6.95 -5.54
C ILE A 977 -26.68 6.62 -6.55
N ARG A 978 -26.79 7.36 -7.66
CA ARG A 978 -27.74 7.03 -8.75
C ARG A 978 -27.49 5.63 -9.31
N THR A 979 -26.24 5.23 -9.48
CA THR A 979 -25.88 3.86 -9.90
C THR A 979 -26.29 2.81 -8.87
N VAL A 980 -26.14 3.09 -7.58
CA VAL A 980 -26.54 2.19 -6.48
C VAL A 980 -28.06 2.06 -6.42
N VAL A 981 -28.77 3.18 -6.51
CA VAL A 981 -30.24 3.24 -6.55
C VAL A 981 -30.78 2.41 -7.72
N ALA A 982 -30.27 2.64 -8.94
CA ALA A 982 -30.70 1.88 -10.12
C ALA A 982 -30.48 0.37 -9.97
N LYS A 983 -29.37 -0.05 -9.36
CA LYS A 983 -29.10 -1.45 -9.07
C LYS A 983 -30.06 -2.01 -8.02
N ALA A 984 -30.36 -1.26 -6.98
CA ALA A 984 -31.28 -1.66 -5.91
C ALA A 984 -32.72 -1.80 -6.44
N GLU A 985 -33.19 -0.84 -7.25
CA GLU A 985 -34.50 -0.90 -7.91
C GLU A 985 -34.60 -2.08 -8.87
N ARG A 986 -33.57 -2.30 -9.70
CA ARG A 986 -33.53 -3.47 -10.60
C ARG A 986 -33.59 -4.78 -9.82
N LYS A 987 -32.92 -4.88 -8.68
CA LYS A 987 -32.94 -6.06 -7.81
C LYS A 987 -34.33 -6.28 -7.21
N LEU A 988 -35.04 -5.23 -6.81
CA LEU A 988 -36.43 -5.30 -6.36
C LEU A 988 -37.35 -5.81 -7.47
N LEU A 989 -37.26 -5.26 -8.68
CA LEU A 989 -38.04 -5.71 -9.84
C LEU A 989 -37.79 -7.19 -10.17
N LEU A 990 -36.52 -7.62 -10.12
CA LEU A 990 -36.16 -9.03 -10.35
C LEU A 990 -36.68 -9.96 -9.26
N ASN A 991 -36.72 -9.51 -8.00
CA ASN A 991 -37.28 -10.29 -6.90
C ASN A 991 -38.80 -10.45 -7.05
N ILE A 992 -39.51 -9.37 -7.36
CA ILE A 992 -40.95 -9.37 -7.64
C ILE A 992 -41.24 -10.32 -8.81
N ALA A 993 -40.48 -10.23 -9.90
CA ALA A 993 -40.63 -11.11 -11.06
C ALA A 993 -40.36 -12.61 -10.75
N ARG A 994 -39.57 -12.90 -9.71
CA ARG A 994 -39.28 -14.26 -9.22
C ARG A 994 -40.28 -14.76 -8.18
N GLY A 995 -41.30 -13.98 -7.83
CA GLY A 995 -42.29 -14.35 -6.80
C GLY A 995 -41.79 -14.23 -5.37
N ASN A 996 -40.67 -13.54 -5.15
CA ASN A 996 -40.17 -13.20 -3.81
C ASN A 996 -40.51 -11.72 -3.55
N PRO A 997 -41.52 -11.41 -2.71
CA PRO A 997 -41.92 -10.03 -2.43
C PRO A 997 -40.81 -9.20 -1.77
#